data_AF-A0ABD3NXA1-F1
#
_entry.id   AF-A0ABD3NXA1-F1
#
_cell.length_a   1.000
_cell.length_b   1.000
_cell.length_c   1.000
_cell.angle_alpha   90.00
_cell.angle_beta   90.00
_cell.angle_gamma   90.00
#
_symmetry.space_group_name_H-M   'P 1'
#
loop_
_entity.id
_entity.type
_entity.pdbx_description
1 polymer ?
#
loop_
_entity_poly.entity_id
_entity_poly.type
_entity_poly.pdbx_seq_one_letter_code
_entity_poly.pdbx_strand_id
1 'polypeptide(L)'
;MNIKHSLFMVAPTTRKSWVDIPDDCDFSLDNIPFGVCSFPIELESSATARSALPAISPDVPRCCTAIGDYAVDLHLLAEAGLLDNLSLGSSSDETSRFHPRIVFSQPTLNSFMACSKNIWVAVRNRLITLFIESNGGSEVEGPIPDTRLRNNLPLRNLSMHPLSSVTCHLPASIGDYTDFYSSREHATNVGIMFRGKDNALQPNWLHMPIGYHGRSSTIFPSGSGGKMATIRRPCGQLQIDANDPMKGSTYGPCKLMDFELEVAFFVGGTPNYDSSNGVFSKIGKPLTLNEAKDRIFGYVLMNDWSARDIQKWEYVPLGPFTSKNFATTISPWVVTPMALEPFRCETSAARQGDGGFDDLPGSCGDPVPLEYLRDPNYGSYDVNLSVSLRPSASPGKHTQICQSNLKNMYWSSTQQLVHHSVTGCLMNPGDLLASGTISGKEQHSVGSMLELSWKGSRDVVLDGGEVRKFLKDGDAVIMRGWCKKDSCDRVGFGECSARVLPANPFPYDYHDCVRLDSNQKTDQRFTKFKLHGSIKSSFTRQVCIALSVKGISYETEHENSSAKEVLVDDAMKNPMYHMPSLEFLDRRQAVEITQSLPIIEFLEASFPDQGGRLFPVEPLTLVKVKEVAAILNSPVHPFGGAEEYFEKEAMKKRLSLVEDILSQYHSPLHDNVVGSFAFGLFGPTLADVCIVPQLQDARVLGIELEKICPVLLSIEKVCNQNPWFR
;
A
#
# COMPACT_ATOMS: atom_id res chain seq x y z
N MET A 1 8.76 -35.89 -23.34
CA MET A 1 8.66 -34.58 -24.02
C MET A 1 7.69 -33.71 -23.21
N ASN A 2 8.20 -32.90 -22.29
CA ASN A 2 7.40 -32.06 -21.38
C ASN A 2 7.63 -30.58 -21.72
N ILE A 3 6.63 -29.95 -22.36
CA ILE A 3 6.60 -28.54 -22.76
C ILE A 3 6.24 -27.64 -21.55
N LYS A 4 6.90 -27.81 -20.40
CA LYS A 4 6.62 -27.03 -19.17
C LYS A 4 7.78 -26.18 -18.64
N HIS A 5 8.96 -26.24 -19.25
CA HIS A 5 10.13 -25.47 -18.81
C HIS A 5 10.63 -24.40 -19.78
N SER A 6 10.15 -24.35 -21.04
CA SER A 6 10.79 -23.52 -22.06
C SER A 6 10.34 -22.05 -22.13
N LEU A 7 9.13 -21.69 -21.67
CA LEU A 7 8.69 -20.28 -21.68
C LEU A 7 9.22 -19.45 -20.51
N PHE A 8 9.70 -20.09 -19.44
CA PHE A 8 10.15 -19.41 -18.21
C PHE A 8 11.65 -19.11 -18.18
N MET A 9 12.40 -19.61 -19.18
CA MET A 9 13.87 -19.53 -19.25
C MET A 9 14.38 -19.20 -20.65
N VAL A 10 13.68 -18.33 -21.40
CA VAL A 10 14.34 -17.71 -22.55
C VAL A 10 15.36 -16.74 -21.98
N ALA A 11 16.64 -17.11 -22.03
CA ALA A 11 17.74 -16.21 -21.73
C ALA A 11 17.52 -14.88 -22.48
N PRO A 12 17.64 -13.71 -21.84
CA PRO A 12 17.26 -12.44 -22.43
C PRO A 12 18.32 -11.95 -23.42
N THR A 13 18.54 -12.68 -24.51
CA THR A 13 19.30 -12.16 -25.64
C THR A 13 18.35 -11.42 -26.57
N THR A 14 18.49 -10.08 -26.63
CA THR A 14 18.02 -9.17 -27.70
C THR A 14 16.52 -8.77 -27.74
N ARG A 15 15.84 -8.64 -26.61
CA ARG A 15 14.49 -8.03 -26.60
C ARG A 15 14.60 -6.51 -26.54
N LYS A 16 14.14 -5.81 -27.59
CA LYS A 16 14.04 -4.34 -27.59
C LYS A 16 12.65 -3.90 -27.17
N SER A 17 12.58 -2.80 -26.44
CA SER A 17 11.32 -2.12 -26.13
C SER A 17 11.02 -1.08 -27.21
N TRP A 18 9.74 -0.80 -27.48
CA TRP A 18 9.36 0.39 -28.27
C TRP A 18 9.40 1.68 -27.43
N VAL A 19 9.53 1.55 -26.10
CA VAL A 19 9.88 2.66 -25.20
C VAL A 19 11.39 2.86 -25.29
N ASP A 20 11.84 4.11 -25.42
CA ASP A 20 13.26 4.44 -25.39
C ASP A 20 13.84 4.21 -23.99
N ILE A 21 14.85 3.34 -23.88
CA ILE A 21 15.44 2.90 -22.61
C ILE A 21 16.95 3.02 -22.72
N PRO A 22 17.60 3.89 -21.92
CA PRO A 22 19.06 3.96 -21.84
C PRO A 22 19.69 2.66 -21.32
N ASP A 23 20.89 2.31 -21.81
CA ASP A 23 21.63 1.08 -21.44
C ASP A 23 21.98 0.97 -19.94
N ASP A 24 22.01 2.09 -19.24
CA ASP A 24 22.27 2.21 -17.81
C ASP A 24 21.01 2.49 -16.98
N CYS A 25 19.83 2.47 -17.60
CA CYS A 25 18.55 2.65 -16.92
C CYS A 25 18.27 1.48 -15.96
N ASP A 26 17.82 1.80 -14.75
CA ASP A 26 17.42 0.79 -13.77
C ASP A 26 16.17 0.01 -14.24
N PHE A 27 15.29 0.63 -15.04
CA PHE A 27 13.96 0.13 -15.39
C PHE A 27 13.90 -0.42 -16.82
N SER A 28 14.79 -1.36 -17.15
CA SER A 28 14.78 -2.04 -18.44
C SER A 28 13.54 -2.93 -18.65
N LEU A 29 13.39 -3.43 -19.89
CA LEU A 29 12.37 -4.43 -20.23
C LEU A 29 12.56 -5.75 -19.46
N ASP A 30 13.80 -6.06 -19.05
CA ASP A 30 14.10 -7.20 -18.20
C ASP A 30 13.79 -6.93 -16.71
N ASN A 31 13.55 -5.67 -16.30
CA ASN A 31 13.22 -5.34 -14.92
C ASN A 31 11.72 -5.40 -14.60
N ILE A 32 10.89 -4.50 -15.14
CA ILE A 32 9.44 -4.38 -14.85
C ILE A 32 9.12 -4.54 -13.34
N PRO A 33 9.57 -3.63 -12.47
CA PRO A 33 9.27 -3.68 -11.04
C PRO A 33 7.89 -3.07 -10.75
N PHE A 34 7.31 -3.41 -9.60
CA PHE A 34 6.00 -2.92 -9.19
C PHE A 34 6.12 -1.83 -8.11
N GLY A 35 5.23 -0.84 -8.14
CA GLY A 35 5.20 0.24 -7.16
C GLY A 35 3.80 0.77 -6.95
N VAL A 36 3.71 1.84 -6.16
CA VAL A 36 2.47 2.61 -5.95
C VAL A 36 2.80 4.07 -6.16
N CYS A 37 2.06 4.73 -7.06
CA CYS A 37 2.22 6.15 -7.34
C CYS A 37 0.88 6.88 -7.29
N SER A 38 0.93 8.16 -6.94
CA SER A 38 -0.08 9.13 -7.38
C SER A 38 0.47 9.90 -8.59
N PHE A 39 -0.42 10.22 -9.51
CA PHE A 39 -0.07 10.74 -10.82
C PHE A 39 -0.55 12.19 -10.96
N PRO A 40 0.27 13.10 -11.50
CA PRO A 40 -0.11 14.50 -11.64
C PRO A 40 -1.24 14.67 -12.67
N ILE A 41 -2.11 15.68 -12.47
CA ILE A 41 -3.02 16.13 -13.52
C ILE A 41 -2.21 16.90 -14.56
N GLU A 42 -2.18 16.44 -15.81
CA GLU A 42 -1.84 17.33 -16.92
C GLU A 42 -3.04 18.24 -17.22
N LEU A 43 -2.92 19.51 -16.85
CA LEU A 43 -3.94 20.55 -17.01
C LEU A 43 -4.31 20.89 -18.47
N GLU A 44 -3.64 20.30 -19.46
CA GLU A 44 -3.71 20.74 -20.87
C GLU A 44 -4.44 19.80 -21.83
N SER A 45 -4.87 18.60 -21.42
CA SER A 45 -5.68 17.76 -22.31
C SER A 45 -7.13 18.24 -22.36
N SER A 46 -7.63 18.41 -23.58
CA SER A 46 -8.92 19.01 -23.93
C SER A 46 -10.11 18.44 -23.13
N ALA A 47 -11.14 19.27 -22.94
CA ALA A 47 -12.36 18.93 -22.21
C ALA A 47 -13.05 17.61 -22.66
N THR A 48 -12.72 17.09 -23.84
CA THR A 48 -13.22 15.82 -24.37
C THR A 48 -12.57 14.58 -23.74
N ALA A 49 -11.28 14.62 -23.34
CA ALA A 49 -10.61 13.49 -22.68
C ALA A 49 -11.13 13.26 -21.24
N ARG A 50 -11.60 14.33 -20.58
CA ARG A 50 -12.16 14.28 -19.22
C ARG A 50 -13.51 13.53 -19.11
N SER A 51 -14.23 13.35 -20.22
CA SER A 51 -15.57 12.72 -20.22
C SER A 51 -15.56 11.19 -20.35
N ALA A 52 -14.41 10.59 -20.70
CA ALA A 52 -14.29 9.16 -21.00
C ALA A 52 -13.51 8.35 -19.94
N LEU A 53 -12.98 9.02 -18.91
CA LEU A 53 -12.28 8.38 -17.80
C LEU A 53 -13.25 8.19 -16.63
N PRO A 54 -13.17 7.06 -15.88
CA PRO A 54 -13.72 7.04 -14.53
C PRO A 54 -13.12 8.22 -13.77
N ALA A 55 -13.89 8.91 -12.93
CA ALA A 55 -13.45 10.09 -12.16
C ALA A 55 -12.35 9.71 -11.14
N ILE A 56 -11.15 9.41 -11.63
CA ILE A 56 -10.02 8.96 -10.84
C ILE A 56 -9.28 10.21 -10.36
N SER A 57 -9.30 10.43 -9.05
CA SER A 57 -8.62 11.57 -8.43
C SER A 57 -7.09 11.42 -8.58
N PRO A 58 -6.36 12.51 -8.89
CA PRO A 58 -4.91 12.49 -9.07
C PRO A 58 -4.13 12.11 -7.81
N ASP A 59 -4.72 12.36 -6.64
CA ASP A 59 -4.07 12.16 -5.35
C ASP A 59 -4.29 10.74 -4.80
N VAL A 60 -5.09 9.91 -5.47
CA VAL A 60 -5.34 8.53 -5.06
C VAL A 60 -4.16 7.66 -5.48
N PRO A 61 -3.40 7.07 -4.54
CA PRO A 61 -2.34 6.14 -4.87
C PRO A 61 -2.90 4.94 -5.62
N ARG A 62 -2.18 4.47 -6.65
CA ARG A 62 -2.56 3.29 -7.44
C ARG A 62 -1.33 2.46 -7.79
N CYS A 63 -1.57 1.17 -8.02
CA CYS A 63 -0.53 0.24 -8.43
C CYS A 63 0.03 0.61 -9.81
N CYS A 64 1.36 0.58 -9.93
CA CYS A 64 2.06 0.95 -11.15
C CYS A 64 3.26 0.02 -11.42
N THR A 65 3.82 0.10 -12.62
CA THR A 65 5.11 -0.50 -12.99
C THR A 65 6.05 0.56 -13.55
N ALA A 66 7.37 0.33 -13.50
CA ALA A 66 8.34 1.22 -14.16
C ALA A 66 8.89 0.62 -15.46
N ILE A 67 9.11 1.47 -16.47
CA ILE A 67 9.85 1.14 -17.69
C ILE A 67 10.49 2.39 -18.30
N GLY A 68 11.81 2.35 -18.56
CA GLY A 68 12.59 3.52 -18.95
C GLY A 68 12.41 4.65 -17.92
N ASP A 69 12.08 5.84 -18.41
CA ASP A 69 11.80 7.00 -17.57
C ASP A 69 10.31 7.16 -17.20
N TYR A 70 9.50 6.11 -17.34
CA TYR A 70 8.06 6.17 -17.11
C TYR A 70 7.60 5.27 -15.95
N ALA A 71 6.69 5.80 -15.14
CA ALA A 71 5.75 5.02 -14.33
C ALA A 71 4.47 4.79 -15.15
N VAL A 72 3.98 3.55 -15.14
CA VAL A 72 2.81 3.13 -15.91
C VAL A 72 1.67 2.71 -14.97
N ASP A 73 0.52 3.35 -15.09
CA ASP A 73 -0.69 3.11 -14.29
C ASP A 73 -1.34 1.76 -14.66
N LEU A 74 -1.20 0.75 -13.80
CA LEU A 74 -1.71 -0.59 -14.05
C LEU A 74 -3.24 -0.67 -13.97
N HIS A 75 -3.87 0.24 -13.21
CA HIS A 75 -5.33 0.30 -13.15
C HIS A 75 -5.89 0.76 -14.50
N LEU A 76 -5.32 1.79 -15.12
CA LEU A 76 -5.74 2.25 -16.45
C LEU A 76 -5.50 1.19 -17.54
N LEU A 77 -4.38 0.44 -17.47
CA LEU A 77 -4.18 -0.70 -18.37
C LEU A 77 -5.23 -1.80 -18.16
N ALA A 78 -5.64 -2.05 -16.93
CA ALA A 78 -6.71 -3.01 -16.61
C ALA A 78 -8.09 -2.53 -17.12
N GLU A 79 -8.43 -1.26 -16.93
CA GLU A 79 -9.67 -0.66 -17.45
C GLU A 79 -9.74 -0.76 -18.97
N ALA A 80 -8.62 -0.53 -19.66
CA ALA A 80 -8.49 -0.69 -21.11
C ALA A 80 -8.52 -2.16 -21.61
N GLY A 81 -8.67 -3.14 -20.69
CA GLY A 81 -8.69 -4.57 -21.01
C GLY A 81 -7.35 -5.11 -21.52
N LEU A 82 -6.25 -4.42 -21.22
CA LEU A 82 -4.90 -4.85 -21.60
C LEU A 82 -4.32 -5.88 -20.64
N LEU A 83 -4.90 -6.05 -19.45
CA LEU A 83 -4.50 -7.06 -18.46
C LEU A 83 -5.53 -8.19 -18.29
N ASP A 84 -6.50 -8.28 -19.20
CA ASP A 84 -7.49 -9.37 -19.24
C ASP A 84 -6.90 -10.65 -19.88
N ASN A 85 -7.53 -11.80 -19.63
CA ASN A 85 -7.19 -13.10 -20.23
C ASN A 85 -5.73 -13.54 -20.03
N LEU A 86 -5.20 -13.38 -18.82
CA LEU A 86 -3.85 -13.82 -18.48
C LEU A 86 -3.69 -15.34 -18.67
N SER A 87 -2.66 -15.74 -19.42
CA SER A 87 -2.30 -17.14 -19.63
C SER A 87 -1.64 -17.73 -18.36
N LEU A 88 -2.41 -18.41 -17.51
CA LEU A 88 -1.91 -19.05 -16.27
C LEU A 88 -1.45 -20.52 -16.45
N GLY A 89 -1.43 -21.06 -17.66
CA GLY A 89 -1.17 -22.48 -17.89
C GLY A 89 -2.37 -23.37 -17.50
N SER A 90 -2.13 -24.68 -17.31
CA SER A 90 -3.17 -25.73 -17.24
C SER A 90 -4.09 -25.71 -16.00
N SER A 91 -4.08 -24.66 -15.17
CA SER A 91 -4.96 -24.51 -14.00
C SER A 91 -5.93 -23.34 -14.21
N SER A 92 -7.07 -23.63 -14.84
CA SER A 92 -8.12 -22.65 -15.17
C SER A 92 -8.85 -22.05 -13.96
N ASP A 93 -8.67 -22.59 -12.75
CA ASP A 93 -9.38 -22.14 -11.55
C ASP A 93 -8.78 -20.87 -10.91
N GLU A 94 -7.50 -20.55 -11.13
CA GLU A 94 -6.85 -19.40 -10.49
C GLU A 94 -7.24 -18.06 -11.13
N THR A 95 -7.51 -18.02 -12.44
CA THR A 95 -7.92 -16.79 -13.16
C THR A 95 -9.27 -16.27 -12.68
N SER A 96 -10.19 -17.15 -12.27
CA SER A 96 -11.54 -16.78 -11.80
C SER A 96 -11.52 -15.85 -10.59
N ARG A 97 -10.43 -15.84 -9.81
CA ARG A 97 -10.27 -15.06 -8.57
C ARG A 97 -9.39 -13.82 -8.72
N PHE A 98 -8.71 -13.64 -9.86
CA PHE A 98 -7.88 -12.46 -10.11
C PHE A 98 -8.64 -11.44 -10.97
N HIS A 99 -8.98 -10.30 -10.38
CA HIS A 99 -9.66 -9.22 -11.10
C HIS A 99 -8.73 -7.99 -11.21
N PRO A 100 -8.03 -7.79 -12.33
CA PRO A 100 -6.97 -6.79 -12.44
C PRO A 100 -7.48 -5.37 -12.18
N ARG A 101 -8.73 -5.05 -12.57
CA ARG A 101 -9.36 -3.75 -12.30
C ARG A 101 -9.48 -3.46 -10.80
N ILE A 102 -9.84 -4.47 -10.00
CA ILE A 102 -9.98 -4.34 -8.54
C ILE A 102 -8.59 -4.30 -7.91
N VAL A 103 -7.72 -5.24 -8.27
CA VAL A 103 -6.39 -5.39 -7.66
C VAL A 103 -5.51 -4.16 -7.91
N PHE A 104 -5.49 -3.62 -9.13
CA PHE A 104 -4.63 -2.48 -9.45
C PHE A 104 -5.24 -1.12 -9.10
N SER A 105 -6.55 -1.05 -8.82
CA SER A 105 -7.19 0.14 -8.24
C SER A 105 -6.84 0.38 -6.77
N GLN A 106 -6.25 -0.62 -6.09
CA GLN A 106 -5.92 -0.52 -4.67
C GLN A 106 -4.81 0.51 -4.42
N PRO A 107 -4.81 1.17 -3.25
CA PRO A 107 -3.77 2.13 -2.87
C PRO A 107 -2.46 1.46 -2.42
N THR A 108 -2.37 0.12 -2.49
CA THR A 108 -1.22 -0.68 -2.07
C THR A 108 -1.14 -1.96 -2.91
N LEU A 109 0.04 -2.56 -3.01
CA LEU A 109 0.25 -3.83 -3.70
C LEU A 109 -0.25 -5.04 -2.90
N ASN A 110 -0.75 -4.92 -1.66
CA ASN A 110 -1.10 -6.07 -0.81
C ASN A 110 -2.06 -7.06 -1.50
N SER A 111 -3.08 -6.58 -2.21
CA SER A 111 -4.01 -7.45 -2.95
C SER A 111 -3.34 -8.19 -4.11
N PHE A 112 -2.36 -7.56 -4.76
CA PHE A 112 -1.55 -8.22 -5.79
C PHE A 112 -0.53 -9.18 -5.18
N MET A 113 0.14 -8.78 -4.11
CA MET A 113 1.00 -9.62 -3.31
C MET A 113 0.25 -10.83 -2.77
N ALA A 114 -1.05 -10.75 -2.46
CA ALA A 114 -1.84 -11.89 -2.00
C ALA A 114 -2.11 -12.96 -3.07
N CYS A 115 -1.92 -12.61 -4.36
CA CYS A 115 -2.10 -13.53 -5.47
C CYS A 115 -0.99 -14.62 -5.50
N SER A 116 -1.21 -15.69 -6.28
CA SER A 116 -0.18 -16.72 -6.47
C SER A 116 0.99 -16.19 -7.31
N LYS A 117 2.16 -16.82 -7.17
CA LYS A 117 3.32 -16.57 -8.03
C LYS A 117 3.00 -16.70 -9.53
N ASN A 118 2.10 -17.61 -9.90
CA ASN A 118 1.66 -17.77 -11.29
C ASN A 118 1.01 -16.48 -11.83
N ILE A 119 0.18 -15.81 -11.02
CA ILE A 119 -0.43 -14.53 -11.38
C ILE A 119 0.64 -13.44 -11.52
N TRP A 120 1.62 -13.37 -10.60
CA TRP A 120 2.71 -12.39 -10.71
C TRP A 120 3.50 -12.57 -12.00
N VAL A 121 3.83 -13.82 -12.34
CA VAL A 121 4.54 -14.16 -13.58
C VAL A 121 3.70 -13.81 -14.81
N ALA A 122 2.40 -14.12 -14.80
CA ALA A 122 1.53 -13.84 -15.93
C ALA A 122 1.33 -12.33 -16.15
N VAL A 123 1.16 -11.54 -15.10
CA VAL A 123 1.11 -10.07 -15.20
C VAL A 123 2.43 -9.53 -15.76
N ARG A 124 3.57 -9.99 -15.23
CA ARG A 124 4.90 -9.59 -15.74
C ARG A 124 5.05 -9.89 -17.23
N ASN A 125 4.76 -11.14 -17.64
CA ASN A 125 4.87 -11.54 -19.04
C ASN A 125 3.92 -10.73 -19.92
N ARG A 126 2.73 -10.44 -19.43
CA ARG A 126 1.77 -9.60 -20.13
C ARG A 126 2.29 -8.18 -20.33
N LEU A 127 2.89 -7.57 -19.31
CA LEU A 127 3.53 -6.26 -19.44
C LEU A 127 4.68 -6.28 -20.44
N ILE A 128 5.52 -7.32 -20.45
CA ILE A 128 6.57 -7.49 -21.46
C ILE A 128 5.97 -7.53 -22.87
N THR A 129 4.87 -8.25 -23.10
CA THR A 129 4.21 -8.27 -24.43
C THR A 129 3.70 -6.89 -24.86
N LEU A 130 3.31 -6.03 -23.90
CA LEU A 130 2.84 -4.67 -24.20
C LEU A 130 3.99 -3.71 -24.53
N PHE A 131 5.21 -3.97 -24.07
CA PHE A 131 6.36 -3.08 -24.24
C PHE A 131 7.39 -3.54 -25.27
N ILE A 132 7.42 -4.83 -25.61
CA ILE A 132 8.37 -5.37 -26.59
C ILE A 132 8.10 -4.81 -28.01
N GLU A 133 9.16 -4.53 -28.75
CA GLU A 133 9.09 -4.11 -30.14
C GLU A 133 8.75 -5.29 -31.08
N SER A 134 7.99 -5.02 -32.15
CA SER A 134 7.70 -6.01 -33.19
C SER A 134 8.91 -6.17 -34.11
N ASN A 135 9.62 -7.29 -33.98
CA ASN A 135 10.61 -7.68 -34.97
C ASN A 135 9.86 -8.19 -36.21
N GLY A 136 9.92 -7.46 -37.33
CA GLY A 136 9.19 -7.78 -38.58
C GLY A 136 9.66 -9.03 -39.33
N GLY A 137 10.12 -10.08 -38.63
CA GLY A 137 10.60 -11.35 -39.19
C GLY A 137 9.79 -12.54 -38.67
N SER A 138 9.42 -13.44 -39.57
CA SER A 138 8.43 -14.51 -39.36
C SER A 138 8.87 -15.69 -38.49
N GLU A 139 10.04 -15.69 -37.86
CA GLU A 139 10.56 -16.86 -37.12
C GLU A 139 11.45 -16.46 -35.94
N VAL A 140 10.89 -15.94 -34.84
CA VAL A 140 11.62 -15.80 -33.57
C VAL A 140 10.82 -16.43 -32.44
N GLU A 141 11.41 -17.41 -31.74
CA GLU A 141 10.90 -17.93 -30.47
C GLU A 141 10.87 -16.79 -29.44
N GLY A 142 9.68 -16.31 -29.06
CA GLY A 142 9.55 -15.20 -28.11
C GLY A 142 8.10 -14.77 -27.85
N PRO A 143 7.86 -13.90 -26.86
CA PRO A 143 6.53 -13.36 -26.57
C PRO A 143 6.01 -12.53 -27.76
N ILE A 144 4.78 -12.80 -28.20
CA ILE A 144 4.14 -12.06 -29.29
C ILE A 144 3.84 -10.63 -28.82
N PRO A 145 4.32 -9.58 -29.52
CA PRO A 145 4.04 -8.19 -29.17
C PRO A 145 2.54 -7.87 -29.25
N ASP A 146 2.01 -7.19 -28.24
CA ASP A 146 0.67 -6.61 -28.26
C ASP A 146 0.76 -5.10 -28.48
N THR A 147 0.42 -4.67 -29.69
CA THR A 147 0.59 -3.28 -30.12
C THR A 147 -0.54 -2.35 -29.65
N ARG A 148 -1.55 -2.86 -28.93
CA ARG A 148 -2.70 -2.05 -28.48
C ARG A 148 -2.30 -0.86 -27.60
N LEU A 149 -1.27 -1.01 -26.76
CA LEU A 149 -0.74 0.13 -25.99
C LEU A 149 0.11 1.04 -26.89
N ARG A 150 1.09 0.49 -27.62
CA ARG A 150 1.99 1.24 -28.51
C ARG A 150 1.26 2.17 -29.47
N ASN A 151 0.18 1.66 -30.09
CA ASN A 151 -0.57 2.34 -31.15
C ASN A 151 -1.72 3.22 -30.60
N ASN A 152 -1.99 3.20 -29.29
CA ASN A 152 -3.05 4.00 -28.66
C ASN A 152 -2.44 5.22 -27.95
N LEU A 153 -2.17 6.27 -28.73
CA LEU A 153 -1.58 7.51 -28.22
C LEU A 153 -2.38 8.15 -27.07
N PRO A 154 -3.73 8.24 -27.11
CA PRO A 154 -4.51 8.74 -25.97
C PRO A 154 -4.29 7.93 -24.69
N LEU A 155 -4.32 6.60 -24.76
CA LEU A 155 -4.09 5.75 -23.59
C LEU A 155 -2.65 5.89 -23.07
N ARG A 156 -1.66 5.98 -23.96
CA ARG A 156 -0.25 6.19 -23.55
C ARG A 156 -0.09 7.48 -22.77
N ASN A 157 -0.62 8.60 -23.27
CA ASN A 157 -0.53 9.89 -22.58
C ASN A 157 -1.22 9.87 -21.21
N LEU A 158 -2.28 9.06 -21.06
CA LEU A 158 -3.01 8.94 -19.81
C LEU A 158 -2.42 7.93 -18.82
N SER A 159 -1.71 6.91 -19.30
CA SER A 159 -1.23 5.79 -18.46
C SER A 159 0.27 5.78 -18.24
N MET A 160 1.07 6.50 -19.03
CA MET A 160 2.53 6.55 -18.90
C MET A 160 2.98 7.95 -18.50
N HIS A 161 3.48 8.08 -17.27
CA HIS A 161 3.90 9.36 -16.69
C HIS A 161 5.40 9.37 -16.45
N PRO A 162 6.10 10.48 -16.72
CA PRO A 162 7.52 10.61 -16.36
C PRO A 162 7.76 10.30 -14.87
N LEU A 163 8.79 9.50 -14.54
CA LEU A 163 9.15 9.19 -13.15
C LEU A 163 9.43 10.44 -12.31
N SER A 164 9.89 11.51 -12.95
CA SER A 164 10.14 12.81 -12.33
C SER A 164 8.87 13.58 -11.95
N SER A 165 7.69 13.21 -12.48
CA SER A 165 6.43 13.91 -12.24
C SER A 165 5.50 13.18 -11.27
N VAL A 166 5.74 11.88 -11.02
CA VAL A 166 4.94 11.08 -10.09
C VAL A 166 5.39 11.21 -8.64
N THR A 167 4.46 10.98 -7.71
CA THR A 167 4.78 10.80 -6.29
C THR A 167 4.70 9.33 -5.95
N CYS A 168 5.80 8.73 -5.52
CA CYS A 168 5.85 7.35 -5.05
C CYS A 168 5.39 7.26 -3.60
N HIS A 169 4.65 6.21 -3.29
CA HIS A 169 4.18 5.88 -1.94
C HIS A 169 4.87 4.60 -1.45
N LEU A 170 4.57 4.19 -0.22
CA LEU A 170 4.94 2.83 0.21
C LEU A 170 4.27 1.80 -0.71
N PRO A 171 5.00 0.78 -1.18
CA PRO A 171 4.46 -0.21 -2.08
C PRO A 171 3.39 -1.10 -1.42
N ALA A 172 3.41 -1.24 -0.09
CA ALA A 172 2.45 -2.05 0.65
C ALA A 172 2.07 -1.37 1.98
N SER A 173 0.89 -1.70 2.48
CA SER A 173 0.58 -1.60 3.90
C SER A 173 1.33 -2.72 4.61
N ILE A 174 2.41 -2.37 5.31
CA ILE A 174 3.29 -3.31 5.99
C ILE A 174 2.64 -3.69 7.31
N GLY A 175 2.20 -4.95 7.44
CA GLY A 175 1.70 -5.50 8.68
C GLY A 175 2.84 -5.59 9.69
N ASP A 176 3.70 -6.58 9.51
CA ASP A 176 4.88 -6.78 10.33
C ASP A 176 6.18 -6.51 9.55
N TYR A 177 7.13 -5.88 10.25
CA TYR A 177 8.50 -5.69 9.79
C TYR A 177 9.44 -6.47 10.71
N THR A 178 10.31 -7.29 10.12
CA THR A 178 11.35 -8.03 10.84
C THR A 178 12.71 -7.77 10.22
N ASP A 179 13.68 -7.51 11.08
CA ASP A 179 15.06 -7.24 10.70
C ASP A 179 15.95 -8.41 11.10
N PHE A 180 16.64 -9.00 10.13
CA PHE A 180 17.58 -10.09 10.38
C PHE A 180 18.98 -9.57 10.68
N TYR A 181 19.90 -10.48 10.99
CA TYR A 181 21.29 -10.14 11.25
C TYR A 181 22.25 -11.06 10.48
N SER A 182 22.02 -11.18 9.17
CA SER A 182 22.46 -12.35 8.39
C SER A 182 23.79 -12.18 7.64
N SER A 183 24.51 -11.07 7.85
CA SER A 183 25.83 -10.81 7.26
C SER A 183 26.92 -11.21 8.26
N ARG A 184 27.78 -12.18 7.89
CA ARG A 184 28.82 -12.71 8.79
C ARG A 184 29.86 -11.65 9.10
N GLU A 185 30.29 -10.94 8.08
CA GLU A 185 31.29 -9.89 8.16
C GLU A 185 30.78 -8.76 9.05
N HIS A 186 29.51 -8.34 8.91
CA HIS A 186 28.90 -7.35 9.79
C HIS A 186 28.85 -7.83 11.25
N ALA A 187 28.30 -9.04 11.48
CA ALA A 187 28.20 -9.63 12.82
C ALA A 187 29.57 -9.77 13.51
N THR A 188 30.59 -10.15 12.73
CA THR A 188 31.97 -10.27 13.20
C THR A 188 32.56 -8.91 13.53
N ASN A 189 32.40 -7.89 12.66
CA ASN A 189 32.91 -6.53 12.89
C ASN A 189 32.33 -5.93 14.18
N VAL A 190 31.00 -5.96 14.33
CA VAL A 190 30.31 -5.50 15.53
C VAL A 190 30.78 -6.30 16.74
N GLY A 191 30.83 -7.63 16.63
CA GLY A 191 31.36 -8.51 17.65
C GLY A 191 32.75 -8.11 18.16
N ILE A 192 33.69 -7.87 17.25
CA ILE A 192 35.05 -7.42 17.59
C ILE A 192 35.01 -6.10 18.36
N MET A 193 34.23 -5.12 17.91
CA MET A 193 34.15 -3.79 18.53
C MET A 193 33.53 -3.77 19.93
N PHE A 194 32.75 -4.78 20.29
CA PHE A 194 32.03 -4.85 21.57
C PHE A 194 32.54 -5.95 22.52
N ARG A 195 33.01 -7.08 22.00
CA ARG A 195 33.40 -8.28 22.77
C ARG A 195 34.83 -8.75 22.53
N GLY A 196 35.55 -8.11 21.61
CA GLY A 196 36.90 -8.52 21.20
C GLY A 196 36.91 -9.62 20.15
N LYS A 197 38.10 -9.90 19.59
CA LYS A 197 38.27 -10.83 18.45
C LYS A 197 37.85 -12.26 18.77
N ASP A 198 38.17 -12.74 19.96
CA ASP A 198 37.96 -14.14 20.34
C ASP A 198 36.47 -14.48 20.56
N ASN A 199 35.62 -13.46 20.76
CA ASN A 199 34.18 -13.62 21.07
C ASN A 199 33.29 -12.84 20.09
N ALA A 200 33.73 -12.71 18.83
CA ALA A 200 33.07 -11.88 17.84
C ALA A 200 31.66 -12.38 17.52
N LEU A 201 31.51 -13.64 17.07
CA LEU A 201 30.20 -14.24 16.82
C LEU A 201 29.65 -14.88 18.09
N GLN A 202 28.35 -14.68 18.33
CA GLN A 202 27.66 -15.41 19.38
C GLN A 202 27.43 -16.87 18.95
N PRO A 203 27.39 -17.84 19.89
CA PRO A 203 27.33 -19.26 19.55
C PRO A 203 26.19 -19.64 18.62
N ASN A 204 25.02 -18.99 18.70
CA ASN A 204 23.84 -19.29 17.90
C ASN A 204 23.89 -18.77 16.46
N TRP A 205 24.76 -17.82 16.15
CA TRP A 205 24.71 -17.06 14.89
C TRP A 205 24.93 -17.93 13.64
N LEU A 206 25.81 -18.94 13.74
CA LEU A 206 26.07 -19.90 12.66
C LEU A 206 25.02 -21.03 12.57
N HIS A 207 24.06 -21.10 13.49
CA HIS A 207 23.04 -22.16 13.53
C HIS A 207 21.65 -21.70 13.11
N MET A 208 21.36 -20.40 13.17
CA MET A 208 20.07 -19.84 12.76
C MET A 208 20.21 -18.40 12.27
N PRO A 209 19.37 -17.96 11.32
CA PRO A 209 19.28 -16.55 10.95
C PRO A 209 18.58 -15.78 12.07
N ILE A 210 19.35 -15.28 13.04
CA ILE A 210 18.79 -14.46 14.11
C ILE A 210 18.18 -13.17 13.54
N GLY A 211 17.11 -12.69 14.17
CA GLY A 211 16.41 -11.47 13.81
C GLY A 211 15.52 -10.98 14.95
N TYR A 212 14.94 -9.79 14.78
CA TYR A 212 14.06 -9.15 15.74
C TYR A 212 12.92 -8.42 15.04
N HIS A 213 11.82 -8.20 15.76
CA HIS A 213 10.70 -7.41 15.24
C HIS A 213 11.10 -5.93 15.18
N GLY A 214 11.07 -5.36 13.98
CA GLY A 214 11.25 -3.93 13.76
C GLY A 214 9.96 -3.15 13.96
N ARG A 215 9.93 -1.89 13.52
CA ARG A 215 8.75 -1.02 13.65
C ARG A 215 8.13 -0.65 12.31
N SER A 216 7.00 -1.27 11.97
CA SER A 216 6.30 -1.03 10.69
C SER A 216 5.82 0.43 10.52
N SER A 217 5.37 1.08 11.60
CA SER A 217 4.75 2.42 11.52
C SER A 217 5.70 3.56 11.13
N THR A 218 7.01 3.31 11.14
CA THR A 218 8.06 4.30 10.85
C THR A 218 8.91 3.90 9.65
N ILE A 219 8.34 3.09 8.77
CA ILE A 219 8.89 2.82 7.45
C ILE A 219 8.35 3.88 6.49
N PHE A 220 9.24 4.54 5.76
CA PHE A 220 8.90 5.60 4.82
C PHE A 220 9.47 5.28 3.43
N PRO A 221 8.81 5.70 2.35
CA PRO A 221 9.36 5.54 1.02
C PRO A 221 10.51 6.55 0.81
N SER A 222 11.42 6.20 -0.09
CA SER A 222 12.39 7.15 -0.65
C SER A 222 11.68 8.36 -1.26
N GLY A 223 12.42 9.47 -1.38
CA GLY A 223 11.91 10.66 -2.06
C GLY A 223 11.57 10.41 -3.53
N SER A 224 10.55 11.12 -4.04
CA SER A 224 10.09 11.03 -5.44
C SER A 224 9.74 12.42 -5.99
N GLY A 225 9.49 12.52 -7.31
CA GLY A 225 9.07 13.79 -7.92
C GLY A 225 10.11 14.91 -7.78
N GLY A 226 11.40 14.55 -7.78
CA GLY A 226 12.53 15.47 -7.55
C GLY A 226 12.71 15.92 -6.09
N LYS A 227 11.92 15.40 -5.14
CA LYS A 227 12.06 15.70 -3.71
C LYS A 227 12.78 14.57 -2.99
N MET A 228 13.60 14.92 -2.01
CA MET A 228 14.33 13.98 -1.15
C MET A 228 13.53 13.74 0.13
N ALA A 229 13.43 12.49 0.60
CA ALA A 229 12.82 12.21 1.90
C ALA A 229 13.67 12.78 3.04
N THR A 230 13.06 12.97 4.22
CA THR A 230 13.76 13.50 5.40
C THR A 230 13.45 12.67 6.62
N ILE A 231 14.47 12.40 7.43
CA ILE A 231 14.35 11.74 8.73
C ILE A 231 14.93 12.64 9.82
N ARG A 232 14.36 12.63 11.01
CA ARG A 232 14.83 13.49 12.10
C ARG A 232 15.80 12.74 13.00
N ARG A 233 16.94 13.36 13.34
CA ARG A 233 17.84 12.82 14.36
C ARG A 233 17.06 12.61 15.66
N PRO A 234 17.07 11.39 16.24
CA PRO A 234 16.34 11.14 17.47
C PRO A 234 17.05 11.76 18.67
N CYS A 235 16.27 12.17 19.66
CA CYS A 235 16.74 12.35 21.02
C CYS A 235 16.43 11.08 21.84
N GLY A 236 17.25 10.77 22.83
CA GLY A 236 17.02 9.62 23.70
C GLY A 236 17.94 9.63 24.92
N GLN A 237 17.93 8.52 25.67
CA GLN A 237 18.84 8.33 26.80
C GLN A 237 20.23 7.92 26.29
N LEU A 238 21.25 8.63 26.77
CA LEU A 238 22.64 8.44 26.44
C LEU A 238 23.41 8.12 27.72
N GLN A 239 24.23 7.09 27.70
CA GLN A 239 25.06 6.70 28.83
C GLN A 239 26.00 7.87 29.23
N ILE A 240 26.04 8.24 30.52
CA ILE A 240 26.88 9.34 31.02
C ILE A 240 28.36 9.00 30.86
N ASP A 241 28.74 7.79 31.26
CA ASP A 241 30.10 7.27 31.18
C ASP A 241 30.09 6.00 30.33
N ALA A 242 30.78 6.01 29.20
CA ALA A 242 30.79 4.92 28.25
C ALA A 242 31.31 3.58 28.82
N ASN A 243 32.08 3.61 29.91
CA ASN A 243 32.69 2.45 30.55
C ASN A 243 32.00 2.06 31.86
N ASP A 244 31.16 2.93 32.43
CA ASP A 244 30.48 2.69 33.70
C ASP A 244 28.96 3.00 33.59
N PRO A 245 28.13 2.00 33.23
CA PRO A 245 26.68 2.12 33.18
C PRO A 245 26.04 2.59 34.50
N MET A 246 26.69 2.33 35.64
CA MET A 246 26.12 2.63 36.96
C MET A 246 26.04 4.14 37.26
N LYS A 247 26.77 4.96 36.49
CA LYS A 247 26.67 6.42 36.57
C LYS A 247 25.38 6.98 35.97
N GLY A 248 24.58 6.15 35.29
CA GLY A 248 23.29 6.53 34.72
C GLY A 248 23.38 7.13 33.32
N SER A 249 22.31 7.85 32.94
CA SER A 249 22.11 8.40 31.59
C SER A 249 21.72 9.88 31.60
N THR A 250 22.06 10.60 30.54
CA THR A 250 21.49 11.91 30.21
C THR A 250 20.48 11.80 29.07
N TYR A 251 19.58 12.78 28.93
CA TYR A 251 18.75 12.91 27.75
C TYR A 251 19.38 13.90 26.77
N GLY A 252 19.38 13.57 25.47
CA GLY A 252 19.85 14.50 24.46
C GLY A 252 19.80 13.93 23.04
N PRO A 253 20.23 14.73 22.04
CA PRO A 253 20.30 14.29 20.66
C PRO A 253 21.34 13.17 20.49
N CYS A 254 20.99 12.17 19.68
CA CYS A 254 21.90 11.10 19.25
C CYS A 254 23.19 11.69 18.66
N LYS A 255 24.33 11.23 19.16
CA LYS A 255 25.68 11.64 18.72
C LYS A 255 26.26 10.67 17.69
N LEU A 256 25.83 9.42 17.71
CA LEU A 256 26.33 8.34 16.85
C LEU A 256 25.25 7.89 15.85
N MET A 257 24.80 8.82 15.02
CA MET A 257 23.76 8.59 14.00
C MET A 257 24.36 7.87 12.79
N ASP A 258 23.68 6.82 12.34
CA ASP A 258 24.22 5.87 11.38
C ASP A 258 23.17 5.43 10.35
N PHE A 259 23.66 4.91 9.22
CA PHE A 259 22.87 4.17 8.24
C PHE A 259 23.19 2.67 8.34
N GLU A 260 22.29 1.85 7.82
CA GLU A 260 22.55 0.42 7.59
C GLU A 260 22.14 0.06 6.17
N LEU A 261 23.11 -0.34 5.33
CA LEU A 261 22.85 -0.80 3.97
C LEU A 261 22.17 -2.15 4.00
N GLU A 262 20.92 -2.21 3.53
CA GLU A 262 20.12 -3.43 3.53
C GLU A 262 19.34 -3.65 2.24
N VAL A 263 18.90 -4.89 2.07
CA VAL A 263 17.86 -5.27 1.12
C VAL A 263 16.75 -5.95 1.92
N ALA A 264 15.51 -5.57 1.64
CA ALA A 264 14.34 -6.20 2.24
C ALA A 264 13.48 -6.85 1.17
N PHE A 265 12.68 -7.84 1.56
CA PHE A 265 11.75 -8.52 0.68
C PHE A 265 10.33 -8.53 1.25
N PHE A 266 9.37 -8.42 0.34
CA PHE A 266 7.95 -8.54 0.65
C PHE A 266 7.50 -9.99 0.58
N VAL A 267 6.73 -10.41 1.57
CA VAL A 267 6.00 -11.68 1.54
C VAL A 267 4.74 -11.52 0.68
N GLY A 268 4.44 -12.53 -0.12
CA GLY A 268 3.24 -12.65 -0.94
C GLY A 268 2.65 -14.07 -0.92
N GLY A 269 1.52 -14.25 -1.59
CA GLY A 269 0.69 -15.44 -1.67
C GLY A 269 -0.27 -15.58 -0.49
N THR A 270 -1.15 -16.60 -0.53
CA THR A 270 -2.08 -16.91 0.57
C THR A 270 -1.37 -17.18 1.90
N PRO A 271 -1.67 -16.49 3.02
CA PRO A 271 -1.00 -16.73 4.29
C PRO A 271 -0.88 -18.23 4.63
N ASN A 272 0.21 -18.61 5.30
CA ASN A 272 0.54 -19.99 5.62
C ASN A 272 -0.34 -20.56 6.74
N TYR A 273 -1.67 -20.52 6.60
CA TYR A 273 -2.61 -21.06 7.58
C TYR A 273 -2.40 -22.57 7.79
N ASP A 274 -2.48 -23.01 9.05
CA ASP A 274 -2.59 -24.43 9.35
C ASP A 274 -4.05 -24.88 9.31
N SER A 275 -4.47 -25.40 8.15
CA SER A 275 -5.84 -25.89 7.93
C SER A 275 -6.19 -27.10 8.80
N SER A 276 -5.21 -27.79 9.39
CA SER A 276 -5.45 -28.93 10.29
C SER A 276 -5.92 -28.50 11.69
N ASN A 277 -5.69 -27.24 12.09
CA ASN A 277 -6.07 -26.69 13.39
C ASN A 277 -7.46 -26.00 13.40
N GLY A 278 -8.23 -26.15 12.32
CA GLY A 278 -9.56 -25.56 12.18
C GLY A 278 -9.55 -24.09 11.73
N VAL A 279 -10.69 -23.64 11.19
CA VAL A 279 -10.86 -22.38 10.45
C VAL A 279 -10.61 -21.10 11.28
N PHE A 280 -10.52 -21.21 12.61
CA PHE A 280 -10.30 -20.07 13.52
C PHE A 280 -8.90 -20.00 14.14
N SER A 281 -7.99 -20.92 13.81
CA SER A 281 -6.63 -20.89 14.34
C SER A 281 -5.80 -19.80 13.65
N LYS A 282 -5.25 -18.87 14.43
CA LYS A 282 -4.24 -17.89 13.97
C LYS A 282 -2.82 -18.46 13.89
N ILE A 283 -2.65 -19.77 14.12
CA ILE A 283 -1.36 -20.46 14.03
C ILE A 283 -1.09 -20.82 12.57
N GLY A 284 0.07 -20.42 12.07
CA GLY A 284 0.54 -20.78 10.73
C GLY A 284 1.21 -22.17 10.71
N LYS A 285 1.25 -22.78 9.53
CA LYS A 285 2.09 -23.93 9.21
C LYS A 285 3.50 -23.44 8.86
N PRO A 286 4.58 -24.04 9.40
CA PRO A 286 5.94 -23.77 8.96
C PRO A 286 6.12 -23.91 7.44
N LEU A 287 6.83 -22.97 6.83
CA LEU A 287 7.15 -23.00 5.41
C LEU A 287 8.37 -23.88 5.15
N THR A 288 8.29 -24.70 4.11
CA THR A 288 9.46 -25.34 3.51
C THR A 288 10.26 -24.33 2.68
N LEU A 289 11.52 -24.65 2.34
CA LEU A 289 12.35 -23.80 1.46
C LEU A 289 11.69 -23.53 0.09
N ASN A 290 11.03 -24.52 -0.49
CA ASN A 290 10.36 -24.37 -1.79
C ASN A 290 9.11 -23.47 -1.66
N GLU A 291 8.28 -23.69 -0.64
CA GLU A 291 7.16 -22.79 -0.37
C GLU A 291 7.68 -21.37 -0.16
N ALA A 292 8.68 -21.16 0.72
CA ALA A 292 9.28 -19.85 0.99
C ALA A 292 9.81 -19.15 -0.27
N LYS A 293 10.47 -19.86 -1.20
CA LYS A 293 10.89 -19.30 -2.50
C LYS A 293 9.72 -18.76 -3.32
N ASP A 294 8.55 -19.39 -3.23
CA ASP A 294 7.34 -18.95 -3.91
C ASP A 294 6.54 -17.89 -3.13
N ARG A 295 6.87 -17.68 -1.85
CA ARG A 295 6.31 -16.62 -0.98
C ARG A 295 7.01 -15.28 -1.13
N ILE A 296 8.21 -15.23 -1.68
CA ILE A 296 8.93 -13.95 -1.84
C ILE A 296 8.37 -13.23 -3.07
N PHE A 297 7.63 -12.14 -2.86
CA PHE A 297 7.03 -11.36 -3.94
C PHE A 297 8.08 -10.52 -4.69
N GLY A 298 9.00 -9.90 -3.95
CA GLY A 298 10.06 -9.07 -4.51
C GLY A 298 10.83 -8.30 -3.47
N TYR A 299 11.85 -7.57 -3.94
CA TYR A 299 12.90 -6.98 -3.14
C TYR A 299 12.93 -5.46 -3.30
N VAL A 300 13.35 -4.76 -2.25
CA VAL A 300 13.59 -3.32 -2.19
C VAL A 300 14.93 -3.05 -1.50
N LEU A 301 15.56 -1.92 -1.83
CA LEU A 301 16.64 -1.38 -1.01
C LEU A 301 16.07 -0.84 0.30
N MET A 302 16.87 -0.92 1.36
CA MET A 302 16.47 -0.46 2.66
C MET A 302 17.62 0.21 3.40
N ASN A 303 17.30 1.28 4.12
CA ASN A 303 18.17 1.92 5.11
C ASN A 303 17.52 1.85 6.49
N ASP A 304 18.08 1.02 7.37
CA ASP A 304 17.64 0.95 8.76
C ASP A 304 18.42 1.93 9.65
N TRP A 305 17.88 3.14 9.76
CA TRP A 305 18.57 4.24 10.43
C TRP A 305 18.79 3.92 11.91
N SER A 306 19.99 4.20 12.39
CA SER A 306 20.43 3.69 13.69
C SER A 306 21.06 4.76 14.56
N ALA A 307 20.60 4.87 15.81
CA ALA A 307 21.20 5.73 16.83
C ALA A 307 22.05 4.89 17.78
N ARG A 308 23.34 4.71 17.47
CA ARG A 308 24.21 3.68 18.10
C ARG A 308 24.46 3.89 19.59
N ASP A 309 24.50 5.13 20.04
CA ASP A 309 24.68 5.49 21.45
C ASP A 309 23.42 5.23 22.28
N ILE A 310 22.24 5.51 21.73
CA ILE A 310 20.95 5.09 22.32
C ILE A 310 20.87 3.56 22.35
N GLN A 311 21.19 2.90 21.23
CA GLN A 311 21.14 1.44 21.08
C GLN A 311 21.97 0.75 22.15
N LYS A 312 23.23 1.19 22.32
CA LYS A 312 24.15 0.61 23.29
C LYS A 312 23.60 0.64 24.72
N TRP A 313 22.87 1.69 25.09
CA TRP A 313 22.29 1.85 26.42
C TRP A 313 21.05 0.96 26.63
N GLU A 314 20.20 0.82 25.62
CA GLU A 314 18.89 0.17 25.79
C GLU A 314 18.86 -1.34 25.48
N TYR A 315 19.76 -1.85 24.63
CA TYR A 315 19.51 -3.14 23.95
C TYR A 315 19.64 -4.38 24.84
N VAL A 316 20.24 -4.28 26.02
CA VAL A 316 20.39 -5.43 26.92
C VAL A 316 19.25 -5.44 27.94
N PRO A 317 18.46 -6.53 28.04
CA PRO A 317 18.56 -7.80 27.32
C PRO A 317 17.61 -7.94 26.11
N LEU A 318 16.77 -6.95 25.82
CA LEU A 318 15.57 -7.13 24.98
C LEU A 318 15.79 -6.84 23.48
N GLY A 319 16.98 -6.42 23.09
CA GLY A 319 17.32 -6.05 21.71
C GLY A 319 17.07 -4.57 21.39
N PRO A 320 17.38 -4.15 20.15
CA PRO A 320 17.21 -2.76 19.70
C PRO A 320 15.76 -2.30 19.77
N PHE A 321 15.51 -1.05 20.16
CA PHE A 321 14.15 -0.51 20.28
C PHE A 321 14.06 0.94 19.81
N THR A 322 14.22 1.93 20.70
CA THR A 322 14.12 3.37 20.34
C THR A 322 15.25 3.84 19.44
N SER A 323 16.35 3.08 19.40
CA SER A 323 17.48 3.36 18.51
C SER A 323 17.25 3.00 17.05
N LYS A 324 16.12 2.35 16.72
CA LYS A 324 15.75 1.88 15.38
C LYS A 324 14.34 2.30 14.97
N ASN A 325 13.41 2.38 15.94
CA ASN A 325 11.99 2.65 15.67
C ASN A 325 11.65 4.09 15.23
N PHE A 326 12.65 4.96 15.03
CA PHE A 326 12.42 6.37 14.70
C PHE A 326 12.32 6.61 13.19
N ALA A 327 13.01 5.80 12.38
CA ALA A 327 12.93 5.86 10.92
C ALA A 327 13.58 4.63 10.26
N THR A 328 12.91 4.09 9.26
CA THR A 328 13.44 3.14 8.30
C THR A 328 13.02 3.64 6.90
N THR A 329 13.91 3.60 5.91
CA THR A 329 13.58 4.05 4.54
C THR A 329 13.70 2.89 3.55
N ILE A 330 12.77 2.77 2.60
CA ILE A 330 12.84 1.78 1.52
C ILE A 330 12.74 2.40 0.13
N SER A 331 13.34 1.78 -0.88
CA SER A 331 13.11 2.15 -2.29
C SER A 331 11.65 1.84 -2.69
N PRO A 332 11.02 2.65 -3.56
CA PRO A 332 9.59 2.52 -3.86
C PRO A 332 9.26 1.39 -4.86
N TRP A 333 10.25 0.92 -5.63
CA TRP A 333 10.06 -0.07 -6.68
C TRP A 333 10.46 -1.47 -6.20
N VAL A 334 9.48 -2.37 -6.19
CA VAL A 334 9.64 -3.78 -5.78
C VAL A 334 10.10 -4.61 -6.96
N VAL A 335 11.37 -4.99 -6.97
CA VAL A 335 11.99 -5.81 -8.02
C VAL A 335 11.68 -7.28 -7.78
N THR A 336 11.04 -7.94 -8.75
CA THR A 336 10.57 -9.33 -8.58
C THR A 336 11.70 -10.36 -8.69
N PRO A 337 11.58 -11.54 -8.03
CA PRO A 337 12.54 -12.63 -8.21
C PRO A 337 12.70 -13.06 -9.68
N MET A 338 11.63 -12.94 -10.48
CA MET A 338 11.64 -13.25 -11.91
C MET A 338 12.60 -12.33 -12.71
N ALA A 339 12.75 -11.07 -12.28
CA ALA A 339 13.72 -10.15 -12.88
C ALA A 339 15.15 -10.45 -12.42
N LEU A 340 15.31 -10.97 -11.20
CA LEU A 340 16.61 -11.27 -10.61
C LEU A 340 17.14 -12.68 -10.98
N GLU A 341 16.29 -13.56 -11.50
CA GLU A 341 16.64 -14.95 -11.81
C GLU A 341 17.93 -15.12 -12.64
N PRO A 342 18.19 -14.32 -13.70
CA PRO A 342 19.44 -14.41 -14.45
C PRO A 342 20.71 -14.13 -13.62
N PHE A 343 20.56 -13.46 -12.47
CA PHE A 343 21.62 -13.06 -11.56
C PHE A 343 21.71 -13.95 -10.32
N ARG A 344 20.97 -15.07 -10.29
CA ARG A 344 21.06 -16.05 -9.19
C ARG A 344 22.51 -16.53 -9.03
N CYS A 345 22.97 -16.57 -7.78
CA CYS A 345 24.31 -17.03 -7.41
C CYS A 345 24.30 -17.63 -6.01
N GLU A 346 25.40 -18.28 -5.62
CA GLU A 346 25.62 -18.70 -4.25
C GLU A 346 25.93 -17.49 -3.35
N THR A 347 25.44 -17.53 -2.12
CA THR A 347 25.81 -16.55 -1.10
C THR A 347 27.12 -16.93 -0.41
N SER A 348 27.63 -16.11 0.51
CA SER A 348 28.74 -16.50 1.39
C SER A 348 28.43 -17.69 2.31
N ALA A 349 27.17 -18.16 2.30
CA ALA A 349 26.65 -19.36 2.95
C ALA A 349 27.12 -20.66 2.31
N ALA A 350 27.64 -20.66 1.08
CA ALA A 350 28.20 -21.88 0.46
C ALA A 350 29.21 -22.58 1.41
N ARG A 351 29.85 -21.81 2.29
CA ARG A 351 30.69 -22.26 3.41
C ARG A 351 30.02 -23.21 4.41
N GLN A 352 28.69 -23.27 4.49
CA GLN A 352 27.92 -24.08 5.44
C GLN A 352 28.15 -25.57 5.20
N GLY A 353 28.93 -26.21 6.08
CA GLY A 353 29.27 -27.63 5.95
C GLY A 353 30.50 -27.92 5.08
N ASP A 354 31.13 -26.91 4.49
CA ASP A 354 32.41 -27.05 3.82
C ASP A 354 33.48 -27.31 4.89
N GLY A 355 34.18 -28.43 4.77
CA GLY A 355 35.16 -28.97 5.73
C GLY A 355 36.44 -28.15 5.91
N GLY A 356 36.33 -26.83 6.06
CA GLY A 356 37.42 -25.90 6.33
C GLY A 356 38.05 -25.35 5.04
N PHE A 357 37.99 -24.04 4.87
CA PHE A 357 38.91 -23.29 4.00
C PHE A 357 39.41 -22.06 4.79
N ASP A 358 40.61 -22.22 5.37
CA ASP A 358 41.65 -21.25 5.82
C ASP A 358 41.25 -20.13 6.83
N ASP A 359 41.92 -19.87 7.97
CA ASP A 359 43.38 -19.74 8.23
C ASP A 359 43.79 -20.03 9.72
N LEU A 360 42.97 -20.73 10.52
CA LEU A 360 43.31 -21.04 11.93
C LEU A 360 43.65 -22.53 12.12
N PRO A 361 44.85 -22.89 12.59
CA PRO A 361 45.17 -24.27 12.94
C PRO A 361 44.20 -24.79 14.00
N GLY A 362 43.33 -25.74 13.63
CA GLY A 362 42.34 -26.36 14.52
C GLY A 362 40.86 -26.04 14.23
N SER A 363 40.53 -25.28 13.19
CA SER A 363 39.12 -25.04 12.83
C SER A 363 38.48 -26.26 12.16
N CYS A 364 37.53 -26.91 12.83
CA CYS A 364 36.45 -27.59 12.12
C CYS A 364 35.66 -26.53 11.33
N GLY A 365 35.28 -26.81 10.07
CA GLY A 365 34.55 -25.86 9.22
C GLY A 365 33.24 -25.32 9.82
N ASP A 366 32.56 -24.43 9.10
CA ASP A 366 31.25 -23.92 9.56
C ASP A 366 30.27 -25.09 9.77
N PRO A 367 29.43 -25.05 10.82
CA PRO A 367 28.50 -26.14 11.10
C PRO A 367 27.47 -26.28 9.98
N VAL A 368 27.11 -27.53 9.65
CA VAL A 368 25.97 -27.79 8.76
C VAL A 368 24.68 -27.35 9.47
N PRO A 369 23.84 -26.49 8.85
CA PRO A 369 22.55 -26.14 9.41
C PRO A 369 21.66 -27.36 9.65
N LEU A 370 20.68 -27.21 10.55
CA LEU A 370 19.64 -28.21 10.73
C LEU A 370 18.83 -28.40 9.43
N GLU A 371 18.25 -29.58 9.25
CA GLU A 371 17.65 -30.03 7.99
C GLU A 371 16.66 -29.02 7.37
N TYR A 372 15.82 -28.39 8.19
CA TYR A 372 14.82 -27.41 7.73
C TYR A 372 15.43 -26.15 7.07
N LEU A 373 16.70 -25.83 7.34
CA LEU A 373 17.43 -24.68 6.77
C LEU A 373 18.42 -25.06 5.67
N ARG A 374 18.58 -26.36 5.34
CA ARG A 374 19.55 -26.80 4.32
C ARG A 374 19.07 -26.45 2.92
N ASP A 375 19.55 -25.35 2.37
CA ASP A 375 19.31 -24.97 0.97
C ASP A 375 20.41 -25.56 0.09
N PRO A 376 20.11 -26.53 -0.80
CA PRO A 376 21.13 -27.20 -1.62
C PRO A 376 21.86 -26.25 -2.58
N ASN A 377 21.30 -25.07 -2.83
CA ASN A 377 21.84 -24.10 -3.77
C ASN A 377 22.43 -22.86 -3.07
N TYR A 378 22.27 -22.73 -1.74
CA TYR A 378 22.61 -21.52 -0.97
C TYR A 378 22.32 -20.22 -1.73
N GLY A 379 21.10 -20.12 -2.26
CA GLY A 379 20.83 -19.22 -3.38
C GLY A 379 20.51 -17.78 -2.94
N SER A 380 21.17 -16.81 -3.58
CA SER A 380 20.84 -15.39 -3.57
C SER A 380 21.01 -14.81 -4.98
N TYR A 381 21.26 -13.51 -5.09
CA TYR A 381 21.40 -12.76 -6.33
C TYR A 381 22.64 -11.87 -6.29
N ASP A 382 23.31 -11.75 -7.43
CA ASP A 382 24.45 -10.86 -7.64
C ASP A 382 23.96 -9.42 -7.87
N VAL A 383 23.55 -8.77 -6.78
CA VAL A 383 23.09 -7.37 -6.76
C VAL A 383 24.22 -6.49 -6.27
N ASN A 384 24.76 -5.65 -7.16
CA ASN A 384 25.74 -4.63 -6.77
C ASN A 384 25.03 -3.55 -5.97
N LEU A 385 25.58 -3.21 -4.80
CA LEU A 385 25.02 -2.23 -3.89
C LEU A 385 26.02 -1.11 -3.64
N SER A 386 25.55 0.13 -3.55
CA SER A 386 26.39 1.25 -3.16
C SER A 386 25.68 2.21 -2.22
N VAL A 387 26.47 2.90 -1.39
CA VAL A 387 26.03 3.99 -0.53
C VAL A 387 26.86 5.21 -0.81
N SER A 388 26.18 6.31 -1.12
CA SER A 388 26.78 7.63 -1.32
C SER A 388 26.32 8.58 -0.23
N LEU A 389 27.25 9.40 0.27
CA LEU A 389 26.98 10.45 1.23
C LEU A 389 27.09 11.82 0.55
N ARG A 390 26.07 12.65 0.76
CA ARG A 390 26.02 14.03 0.26
C ARG A 390 25.87 15.03 1.40
N PRO A 391 26.92 15.76 1.76
CA PRO A 391 26.87 16.82 2.77
C PRO A 391 25.94 17.97 2.39
N SER A 392 25.35 18.63 3.40
CA SER A 392 24.55 19.84 3.17
C SER A 392 25.39 21.03 2.68
N ALA A 393 26.67 21.09 3.05
CA ALA A 393 27.57 22.19 2.65
C ALA A 393 27.95 22.13 1.16
N SER A 394 27.81 20.96 0.53
CA SER A 394 28.25 20.69 -0.85
C SER A 394 27.17 19.93 -1.65
N PRO A 395 25.97 20.50 -1.87
CA PRO A 395 24.81 19.77 -2.41
C PRO A 395 24.95 19.22 -3.84
N GLY A 396 26.00 19.63 -4.58
CA GLY A 396 26.32 19.13 -5.92
C GLY A 396 27.34 17.99 -5.97
N LYS A 397 27.98 17.62 -4.85
CA LYS A 397 28.99 16.54 -4.78
C LYS A 397 28.54 15.47 -3.79
N HIS A 398 28.68 14.21 -4.18
CA HIS A 398 28.48 13.07 -3.30
C HIS A 398 29.70 12.17 -3.36
N THR A 399 30.00 11.48 -2.27
CA THR A 399 31.10 10.51 -2.18
C THR A 399 30.52 9.13 -1.96
N GLN A 400 30.89 8.18 -2.81
CA GLN A 400 30.55 6.78 -2.61
C GLN A 400 31.41 6.23 -1.47
N ILE A 401 30.79 5.98 -0.32
CA ILE A 401 31.46 5.54 0.91
C ILE A 401 31.38 4.02 1.13
N CYS A 402 30.50 3.34 0.39
CA CYS A 402 30.37 1.88 0.42
C CYS A 402 30.08 1.34 -0.97
N GLN A 403 30.72 0.23 -1.33
CA GLN A 403 30.37 -0.64 -2.45
C GLN A 403 30.38 -2.08 -1.98
N SER A 404 29.20 -2.71 -1.95
CA SER A 404 29.00 -4.07 -1.45
C SER A 404 28.15 -4.89 -2.42
N ASN A 405 27.71 -6.07 -1.99
CA ASN A 405 26.90 -6.95 -2.82
C ASN A 405 26.00 -7.85 -1.97
N LEU A 406 24.78 -8.11 -2.44
CA LEU A 406 23.82 -9.00 -1.74
C LEU A 406 24.34 -10.44 -1.60
N LYS A 407 25.23 -10.91 -2.48
CA LYS A 407 25.84 -12.24 -2.35
C LYS A 407 26.73 -12.41 -1.11
N ASN A 408 27.10 -11.32 -0.43
CA ASN A 408 27.89 -11.40 0.80
C ASN A 408 27.10 -11.98 1.99
N MET A 409 25.76 -12.01 1.91
CA MET A 409 24.91 -12.55 2.97
C MET A 409 25.23 -14.02 3.30
N TYR A 410 25.19 -14.39 4.58
CA TYR A 410 25.41 -15.76 5.04
C TYR A 410 24.11 -16.55 5.23
N TRP A 411 23.00 -15.89 5.48
CA TRP A 411 21.69 -16.53 5.43
C TRP A 411 20.89 -15.92 4.29
N SER A 412 20.34 -16.77 3.42
CA SER A 412 19.53 -16.32 2.29
C SER A 412 18.16 -15.85 2.75
N SER A 413 17.49 -15.01 1.94
CA SER A 413 16.11 -14.59 2.18
C SER A 413 15.14 -15.76 2.30
N THR A 414 15.44 -16.87 1.62
CA THR A 414 14.64 -18.10 1.75
C THR A 414 14.81 -18.72 3.14
N GLN A 415 16.06 -18.87 3.62
CA GLN A 415 16.33 -19.40 4.96
C GLN A 415 15.74 -18.51 6.06
N GLN A 416 15.83 -17.19 5.89
CA GLN A 416 15.22 -16.20 6.78
C GLN A 416 13.70 -16.42 6.92
N LEU A 417 12.98 -16.52 5.80
CA LEU A 417 11.53 -16.72 5.82
C LEU A 417 11.13 -18.09 6.39
N VAL A 418 11.88 -19.15 6.05
CA VAL A 418 11.67 -20.48 6.64
C VAL A 418 11.82 -20.43 8.16
N HIS A 419 12.92 -19.86 8.65
CA HIS A 419 13.16 -19.73 10.08
C HIS A 419 12.08 -18.92 10.79
N HIS A 420 11.64 -17.80 10.19
CA HIS A 420 10.62 -16.95 10.79
C HIS A 420 9.29 -17.70 10.99
N SER A 421 8.92 -18.57 10.05
CA SER A 421 7.68 -19.35 10.13
C SER A 421 7.76 -20.61 11.01
N VAL A 422 8.96 -21.02 11.47
CA VAL A 422 9.20 -22.38 12.01
C VAL A 422 8.39 -22.70 13.27
N THR A 423 8.03 -21.70 14.06
CA THR A 423 7.23 -21.83 15.29
C THR A 423 5.73 -21.68 15.05
N GLY A 424 5.32 -21.54 13.79
CA GLY A 424 3.93 -21.29 13.40
C GLY A 424 3.59 -19.80 13.27
N CYS A 425 4.58 -18.93 13.07
CA CYS A 425 4.34 -17.52 12.74
C CYS A 425 3.57 -17.41 11.41
N LEU A 426 2.52 -16.59 11.40
CA LEU A 426 1.70 -16.35 10.22
C LEU A 426 2.33 -15.24 9.38
N MET A 427 2.73 -15.58 8.16
CA MET A 427 3.36 -14.69 7.19
C MET A 427 2.33 -14.17 6.19
N ASN A 428 2.05 -12.86 6.25
CA ASN A 428 0.98 -12.20 5.50
C ASN A 428 1.50 -11.47 4.25
N PRO A 429 0.67 -11.32 3.21
CA PRO A 429 0.97 -10.46 2.07
C PRO A 429 1.28 -9.03 2.49
N GLY A 430 2.48 -8.56 2.16
CA GLY A 430 2.97 -7.23 2.50
C GLY A 430 3.83 -7.15 3.76
N ASP A 431 4.03 -8.24 4.51
CA ASP A 431 5.06 -8.28 5.55
C ASP A 431 6.44 -8.04 4.92
N LEU A 432 7.29 -7.28 5.63
CA LEU A 432 8.60 -6.86 5.15
C LEU A 432 9.69 -7.51 6.00
N LEU A 433 10.59 -8.26 5.37
CA LEU A 433 11.71 -8.91 6.05
C LEU A 433 13.03 -8.36 5.48
N ALA A 434 13.84 -7.75 6.33
CA ALA A 434 15.11 -7.13 5.95
C ALA A 434 16.31 -8.03 6.22
N SER A 435 17.38 -7.85 5.44
CA SER A 435 18.54 -8.74 5.46
C SER A 435 19.35 -8.68 6.75
N GLY A 436 19.30 -7.56 7.47
CA GLY A 436 20.38 -7.08 8.30
C GLY A 436 21.47 -6.43 7.46
N THR A 437 22.27 -5.58 8.10
CA THR A 437 23.34 -4.79 7.45
C THR A 437 24.25 -5.65 6.57
N ILE A 438 24.36 -5.31 5.29
CA ILE A 438 25.15 -6.03 4.28
C ILE A 438 26.59 -5.50 4.31
N SER A 439 27.54 -6.37 4.65
CA SER A 439 28.97 -6.04 4.70
C SER A 439 29.77 -7.10 3.97
N GLY A 440 30.76 -6.69 3.18
CA GLY A 440 31.78 -7.56 2.60
C GLY A 440 33.04 -7.61 3.47
N LYS A 441 34.05 -8.38 3.00
CA LYS A 441 35.32 -8.56 3.70
C LYS A 441 36.21 -7.31 3.66
N GLU A 442 36.08 -6.50 2.62
CA GLU A 442 36.92 -5.34 2.40
C GLU A 442 36.37 -4.09 3.09
N GLN A 443 37.24 -3.20 3.57
CA GLN A 443 36.85 -2.00 4.31
C GLN A 443 35.89 -1.10 3.51
N HIS A 444 36.03 -1.03 2.19
CA HIS A 444 35.17 -0.22 1.33
C HIS A 444 33.78 -0.84 1.11
N SER A 445 33.55 -2.07 1.60
CA SER A 445 32.35 -2.88 1.35
C SER A 445 31.49 -3.12 2.60
N VAL A 446 31.82 -2.46 3.71
CA VAL A 446 31.05 -2.57 4.97
C VAL A 446 29.85 -1.63 4.98
N GLY A 447 28.72 -2.09 5.54
CA GLY A 447 27.40 -1.49 5.33
C GLY A 447 26.96 -0.43 6.32
N SER A 448 27.85 0.13 7.14
CA SER A 448 27.51 1.15 8.15
C SER A 448 28.65 2.13 8.46
N MET A 449 28.35 3.34 8.94
CA MET A 449 29.37 4.26 9.46
C MET A 449 30.08 3.70 10.69
N LEU A 450 29.38 2.91 11.52
CA LEU A 450 30.00 2.20 12.64
C LEU A 450 31.20 1.36 12.18
N GLU A 451 31.06 0.62 11.08
CA GLU A 451 32.12 -0.21 10.51
C GLU A 451 33.14 0.61 9.72
N LEU A 452 32.70 1.53 8.87
CA LEU A 452 33.58 2.39 8.07
C LEU A 452 34.54 3.20 8.96
N SER A 453 34.02 3.79 10.04
CA SER A 453 34.80 4.57 11.00
C SER A 453 35.41 3.73 12.13
N TRP A 454 35.16 2.42 12.15
CA TRP A 454 35.59 1.50 13.22
C TRP A 454 35.31 2.06 14.62
N LYS A 455 34.02 2.24 14.94
CA LYS A 455 33.52 2.86 16.18
C LYS A 455 34.06 4.29 16.39
N GLY A 456 34.25 5.03 15.31
CA GLY A 456 34.78 6.40 15.32
C GLY A 456 36.29 6.52 15.59
N SER A 457 37.04 5.42 15.54
CA SER A 457 38.52 5.47 15.66
C SER A 457 39.21 5.82 14.33
N ARG A 458 38.52 5.67 13.20
CA ARG A 458 38.98 5.99 11.85
C ARG A 458 38.15 7.11 11.24
N ASP A 459 38.78 7.87 10.35
CA ASP A 459 38.14 8.94 9.61
C ASP A 459 37.62 8.42 8.27
N VAL A 460 36.40 8.82 7.91
CA VAL A 460 35.82 8.64 6.58
C VAL A 460 35.95 9.96 5.84
N VAL A 461 36.89 10.03 4.90
CA VAL A 461 37.19 11.25 4.13
C VAL A 461 36.28 11.31 2.91
N LEU A 462 35.58 12.43 2.74
CA LEU A 462 34.73 12.69 1.58
C LEU A 462 35.52 13.44 0.49
N ASP A 463 35.08 13.37 -0.77
CA ASP A 463 35.77 13.97 -1.93
C ASP A 463 35.89 15.50 -1.82
N GLY A 464 35.04 16.14 -1.02
CA GLY A 464 35.14 17.57 -0.68
C GLY A 464 36.20 17.91 0.38
N GLY A 465 36.93 16.92 0.89
CA GLY A 465 37.89 17.05 2.00
C GLY A 465 37.25 17.02 3.39
N GLU A 466 35.92 17.01 3.47
CA GLU A 466 35.20 16.88 4.74
C GLU A 466 35.39 15.49 5.35
N VAL A 467 35.44 15.41 6.67
CA VAL A 467 35.57 14.14 7.40
C VAL A 467 34.28 13.78 8.12
N ARG A 468 33.96 12.48 8.14
CA ARG A 468 32.87 11.90 8.94
C ARG A 468 33.38 10.75 9.80
N LYS A 469 32.63 10.50 10.86
CA LYS A 469 32.72 9.28 11.71
C LYS A 469 31.34 8.67 11.84
N PHE A 470 30.35 9.54 12.05
CA PHE A 470 28.92 9.30 12.00
C PHE A 470 28.25 10.44 11.23
N LEU A 471 26.96 10.30 10.95
CA LEU A 471 26.19 11.25 10.16
C LEU A 471 25.96 12.57 10.91
N LYS A 472 26.11 13.68 10.19
CA LYS A 472 25.80 15.03 10.68
C LYS A 472 24.41 15.47 10.19
N ASP A 473 23.88 16.49 10.85
CA ASP A 473 22.64 17.13 10.39
C ASP A 473 22.85 17.72 8.99
N GLY A 474 21.85 17.52 8.14
CA GLY A 474 21.86 17.91 6.74
C GLY A 474 22.56 16.91 5.81
N ASP A 475 23.24 15.87 6.31
CA ASP A 475 23.78 14.82 5.43
C ASP A 475 22.63 14.03 4.76
N ALA A 476 22.77 13.75 3.47
CA ALA A 476 21.87 12.85 2.74
C ALA A 476 22.58 11.54 2.40
N VAL A 477 21.94 10.42 2.73
CA VAL A 477 22.41 9.07 2.40
C VAL A 477 21.62 8.60 1.19
N ILE A 478 22.31 8.07 0.18
CA ILE A 478 21.76 7.65 -1.10
C ILE A 478 22.22 6.23 -1.38
N MET A 479 21.30 5.28 -1.37
CA MET A 479 21.57 3.87 -1.66
C MET A 479 21.06 3.52 -3.06
N ARG A 480 21.87 2.75 -3.80
CA ARG A 480 21.53 2.25 -5.13
C ARG A 480 21.87 0.76 -5.22
N GLY A 481 21.10 0.05 -6.06
CA GLY A 481 21.27 -1.37 -6.28
C GLY A 481 20.92 -1.76 -7.70
N TRP A 482 21.73 -2.60 -8.33
CA TRP A 482 21.50 -3.06 -9.69
C TRP A 482 22.26 -4.34 -10.03
N CYS A 483 21.75 -5.05 -11.04
CA CYS A 483 22.36 -6.23 -11.64
C CYS A 483 22.62 -5.97 -13.13
N LYS A 484 23.74 -6.48 -13.66
CA LYS A 484 24.03 -6.46 -15.10
C LYS A 484 24.93 -7.63 -15.47
N LYS A 485 24.67 -8.24 -16.63
CA LYS A 485 25.48 -9.26 -17.31
C LYS A 485 25.46 -8.94 -18.80
N ASP A 486 26.44 -9.37 -19.57
CA ASP A 486 26.48 -9.10 -21.01
C ASP A 486 25.27 -9.67 -21.77
N SER A 487 24.63 -10.69 -21.20
CA SER A 487 23.48 -11.39 -21.78
C SER A 487 22.12 -10.85 -21.35
N CYS A 488 22.02 -9.76 -20.58
CA CYS A 488 20.76 -9.22 -20.04
C CYS A 488 20.84 -7.69 -19.93
N ASP A 489 19.70 -7.00 -20.00
CA ASP A 489 19.66 -5.57 -19.66
C ASP A 489 19.86 -5.35 -18.14
N ARG A 490 20.16 -4.11 -17.75
CA ARG A 490 20.30 -3.73 -16.34
C ARG A 490 18.98 -3.93 -15.59
N VAL A 491 19.03 -4.56 -14.41
CA VAL A 491 17.89 -4.68 -13.49
C VAL A 491 18.22 -3.92 -12.23
N GLY A 492 17.62 -2.74 -12.07
CA GLY A 492 17.90 -1.83 -10.96
C GLY A 492 16.74 -1.63 -10.00
N PHE A 493 17.06 -1.13 -8.81
CA PHE A 493 16.11 -0.91 -7.71
C PHE A 493 15.68 0.56 -7.57
N GLY A 494 16.20 1.45 -8.42
CA GLY A 494 16.12 2.88 -8.23
C GLY A 494 16.94 3.33 -7.02
N GLU A 495 16.40 4.28 -6.25
CA GLU A 495 17.10 4.94 -5.16
C GLU A 495 16.35 4.77 -3.83
N CYS A 496 17.08 4.43 -2.76
CA CYS A 496 16.64 4.58 -1.38
C CYS A 496 17.44 5.71 -0.72
N SER A 497 16.80 6.86 -0.49
CA SER A 497 17.50 8.04 0.00
C SER A 497 16.67 8.89 0.95
N ALA A 498 17.35 9.45 1.96
CA ALA A 498 16.79 10.48 2.82
C ALA A 498 17.89 11.39 3.39
N ARG A 499 17.48 12.57 3.87
CA ARG A 499 18.32 13.55 4.55
C ARG A 499 18.05 13.57 6.05
N VAL A 500 19.13 13.63 6.84
CA VAL A 500 19.06 13.77 8.30
C VAL A 500 18.74 15.23 8.66
N LEU A 501 17.65 15.46 9.39
CA LEU A 501 17.28 16.75 9.97
C LEU A 501 17.80 16.87 11.40
N PRO A 502 18.04 18.11 11.90
CA PRO A 502 18.36 18.35 13.29
C PRO A 502 17.33 17.77 14.26
N ALA A 503 17.83 17.33 15.42
CA ALA A 503 17.00 16.81 16.49
C ALA A 503 16.07 17.88 17.08
N ASN A 504 14.94 17.45 17.65
CA ASN A 504 14.07 18.31 18.45
C ASN A 504 14.41 18.11 19.94
N PRO A 505 15.14 19.04 20.59
CA PRO A 505 15.52 18.89 21.99
C PRO A 505 14.31 19.02 22.93
N PHE A 506 14.42 18.48 24.13
CA PHE A 506 13.44 18.62 25.21
C PHE A 506 13.79 19.86 26.08
N PRO A 507 12.81 20.58 26.64
CA PRO A 507 11.36 20.41 26.47
C PRO A 507 10.93 20.73 25.04
N TYR A 508 9.97 19.98 24.52
CA TYR A 508 9.45 20.21 23.18
C TYR A 508 8.83 21.61 23.14
N ASP A 509 9.36 22.50 22.32
CA ASP A 509 8.66 23.73 22.00
C ASP A 509 7.48 23.37 21.08
N TYR A 510 6.31 23.22 21.70
CA TYR A 510 5.06 22.89 21.01
C TYR A 510 4.72 23.94 19.94
N HIS A 511 5.23 25.17 20.06
CA HIS A 511 4.95 26.25 19.11
C HIS A 511 5.75 26.16 17.81
N ASP A 512 6.93 25.55 17.82
CA ASP A 512 7.74 25.37 16.59
C ASP A 512 7.36 24.11 15.80
N CYS A 513 6.81 23.09 16.46
CA CYS A 513 6.31 21.88 15.76
C CYS A 513 5.03 22.15 14.95
N VAL A 514 4.20 23.12 15.36
CA VAL A 514 2.92 23.47 14.70
C VAL A 514 3.12 24.44 13.52
N ARG A 515 4.28 25.11 13.42
CA ARG A 515 4.55 26.07 12.32
C ARG A 515 4.89 25.45 10.97
N LEU A 516 5.12 24.14 10.92
CA LEU A 516 5.32 23.41 9.66
C LEU A 516 4.03 22.77 9.10
N ASP A 517 2.95 22.74 9.88
CA ASP A 517 1.65 22.18 9.47
C ASP A 517 0.51 23.20 9.38
N SER A 518 0.73 24.47 9.75
CA SER A 518 -0.31 25.51 9.67
C SER A 518 -0.67 25.94 8.23
N ASN A 519 -0.07 25.34 7.21
CA ASN A 519 -0.51 25.45 5.81
C ASN A 519 -1.28 24.23 5.32
N GLN A 520 -1.41 23.16 6.13
CA GLN A 520 -2.48 22.20 5.93
C GLN A 520 -3.74 22.77 6.59
N LYS A 521 -4.37 23.74 5.90
CA LYS A 521 -5.83 23.65 5.84
C LYS A 521 -6.07 22.22 5.35
N THR A 522 -6.70 21.37 6.16
CA THR A 522 -7.35 20.18 5.61
C THR A 522 -8.22 20.72 4.50
N ASP A 523 -7.74 20.59 3.26
CA ASP A 523 -8.44 21.06 2.08
C ASP A 523 -9.58 20.05 1.95
N GLN A 524 -10.65 20.29 2.73
CA GLN A 524 -11.83 19.45 2.73
C GLN A 524 -12.26 19.38 1.28
N ARG A 525 -12.11 18.19 0.69
CA ARG A 525 -12.33 18.00 -0.73
C ARG A 525 -13.71 18.48 -1.12
N PHE A 526 -14.72 18.26 -0.28
CA PHE A 526 -16.09 18.68 -0.52
C PHE A 526 -16.49 19.76 0.49
N THR A 527 -16.84 20.96 0.00
CA THR A 527 -17.23 22.11 0.84
C THR A 527 -18.45 22.83 0.29
N LYS A 528 -19.03 23.74 1.08
CA LYS A 528 -20.16 24.60 0.70
C LYS A 528 -21.38 23.82 0.19
N PHE A 529 -21.83 22.85 0.98
CA PHE A 529 -23.05 22.11 0.67
C PHE A 529 -24.27 23.02 0.69
N LYS A 530 -25.06 22.97 -0.37
CA LYS A 530 -26.30 23.70 -0.53
C LYS A 530 -27.37 22.76 -1.06
N LEU A 531 -28.43 22.58 -0.28
CA LEU A 531 -29.54 21.69 -0.61
C LEU A 531 -30.67 22.50 -1.23
N HIS A 532 -31.03 22.13 -2.45
CA HIS A 532 -32.16 22.65 -3.20
C HIS A 532 -33.32 21.65 -3.07
N GLY A 533 -34.42 22.07 -2.45
CA GLY A 533 -35.50 21.16 -2.12
C GLY A 533 -36.58 21.75 -1.21
N SER A 534 -37.76 21.12 -1.24
CA SER A 534 -38.86 21.44 -0.33
C SER A 534 -38.91 20.38 0.75
N ILE A 535 -38.99 20.78 2.02
CA ILE A 535 -39.12 19.83 3.14
C ILE A 535 -40.42 19.01 3.09
N LYS A 536 -41.38 19.42 2.23
CA LYS A 536 -42.60 18.66 1.93
C LYS A 536 -42.36 17.48 0.99
N SER A 537 -41.23 17.44 0.26
CA SER A 537 -40.83 16.31 -0.57
C SER A 537 -40.17 15.24 0.28
N SER A 538 -40.66 14.00 0.20
CA SER A 538 -40.06 12.86 0.88
C SER A 538 -38.61 12.62 0.45
N PHE A 539 -38.30 12.81 -0.83
CA PHE A 539 -36.93 12.69 -1.35
C PHE A 539 -35.99 13.77 -0.80
N THR A 540 -36.45 15.02 -0.66
CA THR A 540 -35.65 16.07 0.00
C THR A 540 -35.43 15.74 1.47
N ARG A 541 -36.47 15.24 2.15
CA ARG A 541 -36.38 14.86 3.56
C ARG A 541 -35.39 13.70 3.78
N GLN A 542 -35.31 12.74 2.86
CA GLN A 542 -34.28 11.69 2.88
C GLN A 542 -32.86 12.30 2.92
N VAL A 543 -32.57 13.28 2.06
CA VAL A 543 -31.26 13.95 2.02
C VAL A 543 -30.99 14.75 3.29
N CYS A 544 -31.98 15.47 3.83
CA CYS A 544 -31.85 16.17 5.11
C CYS A 544 -31.48 15.23 6.26
N ILE A 545 -32.15 14.07 6.34
CA ILE A 545 -31.86 13.04 7.35
C ILE A 545 -30.44 12.52 7.16
N ALA A 546 -30.03 12.18 5.93
CA ALA A 546 -28.69 11.66 5.66
C ALA A 546 -27.57 12.67 6.00
N LEU A 547 -27.73 13.94 5.63
CA LEU A 547 -26.81 15.01 6.01
C LEU A 547 -26.73 15.17 7.54
N SER A 548 -27.87 15.05 8.23
CA SER A 548 -27.96 15.12 9.69
C SER A 548 -27.28 13.93 10.38
N VAL A 549 -27.48 12.71 9.87
CA VAL A 549 -26.81 11.49 10.36
C VAL A 549 -25.29 11.60 10.17
N LYS A 550 -24.84 12.14 9.04
CA LYS A 550 -23.43 12.39 8.74
C LYS A 550 -22.83 13.59 9.48
N GLY A 551 -23.65 14.45 10.09
CA GLY A 551 -23.21 15.68 10.73
C GLY A 551 -22.57 16.66 9.73
N ILE A 552 -23.10 16.74 8.51
CA ILE A 552 -22.62 17.64 7.46
C ILE A 552 -23.49 18.90 7.47
N SER A 553 -22.87 20.06 7.68
CA SER A 553 -23.54 21.36 7.59
C SER A 553 -23.83 21.74 6.15
N TYR A 554 -25.03 22.27 5.90
CA TYR A 554 -25.48 22.71 4.58
C TYR A 554 -26.36 23.96 4.67
N GLU A 555 -26.38 24.73 3.59
CA GLU A 555 -27.31 25.84 3.38
C GLU A 555 -28.58 25.32 2.69
N THR A 556 -29.74 25.92 2.99
CA THR A 556 -31.02 25.58 2.36
C THR A 556 -31.57 26.79 1.62
N GLU A 557 -31.83 26.65 0.31
CA GLU A 557 -32.68 27.60 -0.41
C GLU A 557 -34.11 27.06 -0.44
N HIS A 558 -34.96 27.63 0.42
CA HIS A 558 -36.37 27.32 0.46
C HIS A 558 -37.12 28.12 -0.60
N GLU A 559 -37.62 27.48 -1.65
CA GLU A 559 -38.68 28.05 -2.47
C GLU A 559 -40.00 28.05 -1.69
N ASN A 560 -40.24 29.14 -0.94
CA ASN A 560 -41.59 29.52 -0.52
C ASN A 560 -42.31 30.17 -1.70
N SER A 561 -42.61 29.40 -2.75
CA SER A 561 -43.47 29.86 -3.84
C SER A 561 -44.49 28.77 -4.14
N SER A 562 -45.77 29.15 -4.12
CA SER A 562 -46.86 28.31 -4.63
C SER A 562 -46.52 27.87 -6.05
N ALA A 563 -46.66 26.58 -6.32
CA ALA A 563 -46.17 25.82 -7.48
C ALA A 563 -46.65 26.25 -8.89
N LYS A 564 -46.83 27.54 -9.19
CA LYS A 564 -47.31 28.03 -10.50
C LYS A 564 -46.55 29.18 -11.12
N GLU A 565 -45.61 29.85 -10.43
CA GLU A 565 -44.99 31.09 -10.99
C GLU A 565 -43.47 31.08 -11.19
N VAL A 566 -42.76 29.98 -10.91
CA VAL A 566 -41.32 29.87 -11.22
C VAL A 566 -41.12 28.82 -12.31
N LEU A 567 -41.37 29.17 -13.57
CA LEU A 567 -41.26 28.23 -14.70
C LEU A 567 -40.48 28.77 -15.91
N VAL A 568 -39.62 29.78 -15.75
CA VAL A 568 -38.90 30.33 -16.90
C VAL A 568 -37.38 30.32 -16.76
N ASP A 569 -36.79 30.64 -15.61
CA ASP A 569 -35.32 30.69 -15.48
C ASP A 569 -34.67 29.37 -14.97
N ASP A 570 -35.33 28.59 -14.10
CA ASP A 570 -34.77 27.33 -13.59
C ASP A 570 -34.94 26.11 -14.52
N ALA A 571 -35.77 26.26 -15.56
CA ALA A 571 -35.99 25.25 -16.60
C ALA A 571 -34.71 24.91 -17.39
N MET A 572 -33.67 25.74 -17.31
CA MET A 572 -32.38 25.48 -17.98
C MET A 572 -31.36 24.69 -17.13
N LYS A 573 -31.57 24.49 -15.82
CA LYS A 573 -30.59 23.84 -14.93
C LYS A 573 -30.90 22.39 -14.58
N ASN A 574 -32.17 22.00 -14.49
CA ASN A 574 -32.58 20.63 -14.21
C ASN A 574 -33.70 20.17 -15.17
N PRO A 575 -33.35 19.49 -16.29
CA PRO A 575 -34.31 19.12 -17.33
C PRO A 575 -35.43 18.17 -16.87
N MET A 576 -35.26 17.51 -15.72
CA MET A 576 -36.18 16.50 -15.20
C MET A 576 -37.18 17.06 -14.18
N TYR A 577 -37.07 18.34 -13.76
CA TYR A 577 -37.94 18.96 -12.73
C TYR A 577 -38.02 18.17 -11.40
N HIS A 578 -36.99 17.37 -11.06
CA HIS A 578 -37.00 16.54 -9.87
C HIS A 578 -36.18 17.16 -8.74
N MET A 579 -36.83 17.40 -7.60
CA MET A 579 -36.19 17.72 -6.31
C MET A 579 -36.02 16.43 -5.49
N PRO A 580 -34.90 16.25 -4.75
CA PRO A 580 -33.88 17.23 -4.39
C PRO A 580 -32.69 17.30 -5.36
N SER A 581 -31.93 18.39 -5.22
CA SER A 581 -30.59 18.54 -5.76
C SER A 581 -29.62 19.03 -4.67
N LEU A 582 -28.42 18.47 -4.60
CA LEU A 582 -27.36 18.88 -3.68
C LEU A 582 -26.20 19.49 -4.47
N GLU A 583 -25.97 20.77 -4.26
CA GLU A 583 -24.85 21.53 -4.83
C GLU A 583 -23.71 21.61 -3.80
N PHE A 584 -22.46 21.44 -4.24
CA PHE A 584 -21.27 21.63 -3.42
C PHE A 584 -20.04 21.92 -4.28
N LEU A 585 -18.93 22.28 -3.64
CA LEU A 585 -17.62 22.39 -4.28
C LEU A 585 -16.79 21.13 -4.06
N ASP A 586 -16.42 20.42 -5.13
CA ASP A 586 -15.25 19.52 -5.13
C ASP A 586 -13.99 20.38 -5.36
N ARG A 587 -13.31 20.71 -4.26
CA ARG A 587 -12.23 21.69 -4.13
C ARG A 587 -12.66 23.07 -4.60
N ARG A 588 -12.59 23.33 -5.90
CA ARG A 588 -12.95 24.61 -6.53
C ARG A 588 -14.01 24.47 -7.63
N GLN A 589 -14.40 23.24 -7.96
CA GLN A 589 -15.37 22.96 -9.02
C GLN A 589 -16.76 22.78 -8.40
N ALA A 590 -17.75 23.53 -8.90
CA ALA A 590 -19.13 23.31 -8.53
C ALA A 590 -19.62 21.98 -9.12
N VAL A 591 -20.20 21.15 -8.27
CA VAL A 591 -20.80 19.86 -8.59
C VAL A 591 -22.23 19.87 -8.08
N GLU A 592 -23.13 19.31 -8.87
CA GLU A 592 -24.53 19.16 -8.53
C GLU A 592 -24.93 17.70 -8.73
N ILE A 593 -25.46 17.07 -7.67
CA ILE A 593 -26.00 15.72 -7.73
C ILE A 593 -27.51 15.82 -7.59
N THR A 594 -28.23 15.27 -8.55
CA THR A 594 -29.70 15.19 -8.55
C THR A 594 -30.15 13.81 -8.06
N GLN A 595 -31.33 13.72 -7.45
CA GLN A 595 -31.93 12.52 -6.84
C GLN A 595 -31.38 12.16 -5.44
N SER A 596 -32.28 11.74 -4.54
CA SER A 596 -31.94 11.48 -3.14
C SER A 596 -30.98 10.29 -2.95
N LEU A 597 -31.19 9.16 -3.63
CA LEU A 597 -30.35 7.96 -3.44
C LEU A 597 -28.91 8.18 -3.92
N PRO A 598 -28.63 8.75 -5.12
CA PRO A 598 -27.27 9.11 -5.52
C PRO A 598 -26.59 10.11 -4.59
N ILE A 599 -27.34 11.09 -4.07
CA ILE A 599 -26.81 12.03 -3.06
C ILE A 599 -26.37 11.25 -1.82
N ILE A 600 -27.20 10.36 -1.29
CA ILE A 600 -26.88 9.59 -0.08
C ILE A 600 -25.70 8.63 -0.32
N GLU A 601 -25.63 7.99 -1.49
CA GLU A 601 -24.49 7.16 -1.90
C GLU A 601 -23.20 7.97 -1.95
N PHE A 602 -23.23 9.18 -2.51
CA PHE A 602 -22.09 10.09 -2.50
C PHE A 602 -21.67 10.45 -1.07
N LEU A 603 -22.64 10.76 -0.18
CA LEU A 603 -22.34 11.09 1.22
C LEU A 603 -21.70 9.90 1.95
N GLU A 604 -22.15 8.67 1.72
CA GLU A 604 -21.55 7.48 2.31
C GLU A 604 -20.15 7.19 1.78
N ALA A 605 -19.95 7.31 0.47
CA ALA A 605 -18.65 7.04 -0.16
C ALA A 605 -17.61 8.12 0.19
N SER A 606 -18.03 9.37 0.31
CA SER A 606 -17.16 10.53 0.55
C SER A 606 -16.86 10.77 2.02
N PHE A 607 -17.77 10.34 2.91
CA PHE A 607 -17.67 10.53 4.35
C PHE A 607 -17.88 9.20 5.10
N PRO A 608 -17.06 8.17 4.84
CA PRO A 608 -17.23 6.84 5.43
C PRO A 608 -16.97 6.82 6.94
N ASP A 609 -16.13 7.74 7.43
CA ASP A 609 -15.70 7.82 8.83
C ASP A 609 -16.26 9.03 9.60
N GLN A 610 -17.19 9.78 8.99
CA GLN A 610 -17.84 10.93 9.61
C GLN A 610 -19.32 10.62 9.91
N GLY A 611 -19.74 10.85 11.16
CA GLY A 611 -21.12 10.63 11.61
C GLY A 611 -21.55 9.16 11.59
N GLY A 612 -22.87 8.92 11.50
CA GLY A 612 -23.45 7.59 11.40
C GLY A 612 -23.23 6.95 10.02
N ARG A 613 -23.12 5.61 9.98
CA ARG A 613 -23.06 4.82 8.74
C ARG A 613 -24.46 4.40 8.31
N LEU A 614 -24.94 4.91 7.18
CA LEU A 614 -26.20 4.47 6.58
C LEU A 614 -26.04 3.15 5.83
N PHE A 615 -24.81 2.82 5.42
CA PHE A 615 -24.44 1.58 4.73
C PHE A 615 -23.71 0.63 5.68
N PRO A 616 -24.35 -0.50 6.06
CA PRO A 616 -23.71 -1.54 6.86
C PRO A 616 -22.47 -2.12 6.16
N VAL A 617 -21.49 -2.54 6.96
CA VAL A 617 -20.23 -3.15 6.47
C VAL A 617 -20.47 -4.59 5.98
N GLU A 618 -21.44 -5.29 6.56
CA GLU A 618 -21.77 -6.66 6.17
C GLU A 618 -22.49 -6.68 4.80
N PRO A 619 -21.96 -7.39 3.79
CA PRO A 619 -22.44 -7.30 2.41
C PRO A 619 -23.91 -7.66 2.21
N LEU A 620 -24.44 -8.69 2.86
CA LEU A 620 -25.83 -9.12 2.67
C LEU A 620 -26.82 -8.10 3.26
N THR A 621 -26.49 -7.54 4.43
CA THR A 621 -27.26 -6.50 5.10
C THR A 621 -27.24 -5.22 4.28
N LEU A 622 -26.09 -4.86 3.69
CA LEU A 622 -25.99 -3.73 2.76
C LEU A 622 -26.90 -3.92 1.54
N VAL A 623 -26.92 -5.11 0.94
CA VAL A 623 -27.80 -5.42 -0.19
C VAL A 623 -29.27 -5.31 0.23
N LYS A 624 -29.65 -5.80 1.41
CA LYS A 624 -31.03 -5.69 1.93
C LYS A 624 -31.45 -4.26 2.23
N VAL A 625 -30.55 -3.44 2.77
CA VAL A 625 -30.77 -2.00 2.96
C VAL A 625 -31.03 -1.32 1.60
N LYS A 626 -30.22 -1.64 0.58
CA LYS A 626 -30.39 -1.09 -0.77
C LYS A 626 -31.66 -1.59 -1.46
N GLU A 627 -32.04 -2.85 -1.25
CA GLU A 627 -33.28 -3.43 -1.77
C GLU A 627 -34.51 -2.66 -1.25
N VAL A 628 -34.59 -2.43 0.06
CA VAL A 628 -35.68 -1.64 0.66
C VAL A 628 -35.71 -0.21 0.11
N ALA A 629 -34.56 0.44 0.02
CA ALA A 629 -34.47 1.79 -0.53
C ALA A 629 -34.91 1.86 -1.99
N ALA A 630 -34.51 0.89 -2.83
CA ALA A 630 -34.89 0.82 -4.23
C ALA A 630 -36.40 0.59 -4.39
N ILE A 631 -37.00 -0.29 -3.58
CA ILE A 631 -38.45 -0.54 -3.60
C ILE A 631 -39.21 0.74 -3.28
N LEU A 632 -38.83 1.44 -2.20
CA LEU A 632 -39.53 2.64 -1.74
C LEU A 632 -39.43 3.83 -2.71
N ASN A 633 -38.31 3.94 -3.43
CA ASN A 633 -38.05 5.04 -4.36
C ASN A 633 -38.35 4.69 -5.82
N SER A 634 -38.91 3.52 -6.11
CA SER A 634 -39.23 3.12 -7.49
C SER A 634 -40.36 3.98 -8.08
N PRO A 635 -40.21 4.53 -9.30
CA PRO A 635 -41.26 5.31 -9.95
C PRO A 635 -42.48 4.45 -10.30
N VAL A 636 -43.63 5.09 -10.37
CA VAL A 636 -44.89 4.47 -10.80
C VAL A 636 -45.11 4.78 -12.27
N HIS A 637 -45.21 3.76 -13.13
CA HIS A 637 -45.58 3.94 -14.54
C HIS A 637 -47.08 3.63 -14.73
N PRO A 638 -47.96 4.63 -14.88
CA PRO A 638 -49.37 4.38 -15.14
C PRO A 638 -49.58 3.92 -16.59
N PHE A 639 -50.16 2.74 -16.78
CA PHE A 639 -50.82 2.39 -18.03
C PHE A 639 -52.25 2.97 -18.00
N GLY A 640 -52.44 4.16 -18.55
CA GLY A 640 -53.77 4.74 -18.82
C GLY A 640 -54.35 5.64 -17.71
N GLY A 641 -54.02 6.92 -17.77
CA GLY A 641 -54.95 8.05 -17.54
C GLY A 641 -55.55 8.34 -16.15
N ALA A 642 -55.37 7.51 -15.13
CA ALA A 642 -55.86 7.78 -13.77
C ALA A 642 -54.70 7.76 -12.75
N GLU A 643 -53.96 8.86 -12.67
CA GLU A 643 -52.69 8.96 -11.93
C GLU A 643 -52.85 8.79 -10.41
N GLU A 644 -53.84 9.42 -9.79
CA GLU A 644 -53.96 9.52 -8.31
C GLU A 644 -54.40 8.20 -7.64
N TYR A 645 -55.38 7.48 -8.22
CA TYR A 645 -55.80 6.17 -7.71
C TYR A 645 -54.68 5.13 -7.87
N PHE A 646 -53.90 5.23 -8.95
CA PHE A 646 -52.81 4.32 -9.24
C PHE A 646 -51.61 4.57 -8.31
N GLU A 647 -51.33 5.83 -7.95
CA GLU A 647 -50.26 6.17 -7.00
C GLU A 647 -50.55 5.67 -5.59
N LYS A 648 -51.79 5.81 -5.10
CA LYS A 648 -52.21 5.29 -3.79
C LYS A 648 -52.05 3.77 -3.70
N GLU A 649 -52.49 3.03 -4.71
CA GLU A 649 -52.37 1.56 -4.73
C GLU A 649 -50.92 1.10 -4.93
N ALA A 650 -50.13 1.81 -5.74
CA ALA A 650 -48.70 1.52 -5.89
C ALA A 650 -47.93 1.75 -4.58
N MET A 651 -48.24 2.83 -3.85
CA MET A 651 -47.65 3.12 -2.54
C MET A 651 -47.98 2.02 -1.53
N LYS A 652 -49.25 1.57 -1.46
CA LYS A 652 -49.64 0.43 -0.61
C LYS A 652 -48.83 -0.84 -0.92
N LYS A 653 -48.65 -1.18 -2.19
CA LYS A 653 -47.89 -2.37 -2.61
C LYS A 653 -46.42 -2.28 -2.21
N ARG A 654 -45.78 -1.13 -2.41
CA ARG A 654 -44.38 -0.91 -1.98
C ARG A 654 -44.24 -1.09 -0.48
N LEU A 655 -45.09 -0.42 0.31
CA LEU A 655 -45.03 -0.49 1.77
C LEU A 655 -45.30 -1.90 2.28
N SER A 656 -46.28 -2.61 1.71
CA SER A 656 -46.56 -4.02 2.06
C SER A 656 -45.37 -4.94 1.76
N LEU A 657 -44.70 -4.75 0.61
CA LEU A 657 -43.52 -5.55 0.27
C LEU A 657 -42.36 -5.30 1.25
N VAL A 658 -42.13 -4.04 1.63
CA VAL A 658 -41.07 -3.71 2.61
C VAL A 658 -41.43 -4.21 4.01
N GLU A 659 -42.70 -4.15 4.40
CA GLU A 659 -43.20 -4.77 5.64
C GLU A 659 -42.92 -6.28 5.67
N ASP A 660 -43.18 -7.00 4.57
CA ASP A 660 -42.90 -8.44 4.47
C ASP A 660 -41.40 -8.77 4.58
N ILE A 661 -40.55 -7.92 3.98
CA ILE A 661 -39.09 -8.05 4.10
C ILE A 661 -38.68 -7.88 5.56
N LEU A 662 -39.09 -6.78 6.21
CA LEU A 662 -38.64 -6.44 7.56
C LEU A 662 -39.26 -7.31 8.66
N SER A 663 -40.46 -7.86 8.44
CA SER A 663 -41.11 -8.78 9.38
C SER A 663 -40.28 -10.04 9.63
N GLN A 664 -39.48 -10.48 8.64
CA GLN A 664 -38.56 -11.61 8.79
C GLN A 664 -37.41 -11.30 9.76
N TYR A 665 -37.01 -10.02 9.84
CA TYR A 665 -35.95 -9.56 10.71
C TYR A 665 -36.49 -9.14 12.08
N HIS A 666 -37.72 -8.66 12.19
CA HIS A 666 -38.30 -8.16 13.46
C HIS A 666 -39.24 -9.16 14.16
N SER A 667 -39.19 -10.45 13.79
CA SER A 667 -40.02 -11.50 14.38
C SER A 667 -39.53 -11.93 15.78
N PRO A 668 -40.44 -12.15 16.77
CA PRO A 668 -40.07 -12.61 18.11
C PRO A 668 -39.44 -14.01 18.17
N LEU A 669 -39.39 -14.75 17.06
CA LEU A 669 -38.86 -16.12 16.96
C LEU A 669 -37.35 -16.19 16.63
N HIS A 670 -36.68 -15.06 16.40
CA HIS A 670 -35.25 -15.01 16.07
C HIS A 670 -34.42 -14.45 17.24
N ASP A 671 -33.64 -15.32 17.89
CA ASP A 671 -32.72 -15.01 19.01
C ASP A 671 -31.43 -14.24 18.61
N ASN A 672 -31.35 -13.67 17.42
CA ASN A 672 -30.10 -13.05 16.91
C ASN A 672 -30.21 -11.54 16.78
N VAL A 673 -29.61 -10.79 17.71
CA VAL A 673 -29.03 -9.42 17.53
C VAL A 673 -29.75 -8.53 16.49
N VAL A 674 -31.05 -8.28 16.67
CA VAL A 674 -31.82 -7.38 15.79
C VAL A 674 -31.87 -5.99 16.41
N GLY A 675 -31.62 -4.99 15.57
CA GLY A 675 -31.56 -3.59 15.96
C GLY A 675 -32.91 -2.92 16.19
N SER A 676 -32.90 -1.79 16.90
CA SER A 676 -34.10 -0.96 17.07
C SER A 676 -34.51 -0.20 15.78
N PHE A 677 -33.64 -0.15 14.77
CA PHE A 677 -33.88 0.40 13.44
C PHE A 677 -34.11 -0.73 12.41
N ALA A 678 -34.45 -0.42 11.15
CA ALA A 678 -34.80 -1.40 10.12
C ALA A 678 -33.78 -2.55 10.00
N PHE A 679 -32.50 -2.21 9.80
CA PHE A 679 -31.39 -3.18 9.77
C PHE A 679 -30.23 -2.79 10.73
N GLY A 680 -30.35 -1.68 11.45
CA GLY A 680 -29.27 -1.10 12.27
C GLY A 680 -29.47 -1.29 13.77
N LEU A 681 -28.41 -1.75 14.47
CA LEU A 681 -28.45 -1.97 15.93
C LEU A 681 -28.30 -0.69 16.75
N PHE A 682 -27.39 0.19 16.35
CA PHE A 682 -27.02 1.39 17.11
C PHE A 682 -27.29 2.71 16.37
N GLY A 683 -27.84 2.66 15.15
CA GLY A 683 -28.14 3.83 14.35
C GLY A 683 -28.93 3.50 13.08
N PRO A 684 -29.51 4.51 12.42
CA PRO A 684 -30.31 4.34 11.21
C PRO A 684 -29.45 3.91 10.01
N THR A 685 -30.07 3.17 9.10
CA THR A 685 -29.54 2.79 7.80
C THR A 685 -30.24 3.58 6.69
N LEU A 686 -29.79 3.45 5.43
CA LEU A 686 -30.51 4.03 4.29
C LEU A 686 -31.97 3.57 4.23
N ALA A 687 -32.29 2.36 4.68
CA ALA A 687 -33.67 1.88 4.74
C ALA A 687 -34.54 2.78 5.64
N ASP A 688 -34.06 3.12 6.84
CA ASP A 688 -34.74 4.01 7.78
C ASP A 688 -34.93 5.41 7.21
N VAL A 689 -33.88 5.92 6.55
CA VAL A 689 -33.90 7.22 5.84
C VAL A 689 -35.00 7.26 4.79
N CYS A 690 -35.28 6.16 4.11
CA CYS A 690 -36.34 6.06 3.10
C CYS A 690 -37.73 5.75 3.69
N ILE A 691 -37.83 4.93 4.73
CA ILE A 691 -39.11 4.50 5.33
C ILE A 691 -39.87 5.68 5.91
N VAL A 692 -39.21 6.50 6.76
CA VAL A 692 -39.90 7.54 7.53
C VAL A 692 -40.56 8.60 6.63
N PRO A 693 -39.89 9.15 5.59
CA PRO A 693 -40.53 10.08 4.68
C PRO A 693 -41.67 9.45 3.86
N GLN A 694 -41.54 8.19 3.47
CA GLN A 694 -42.56 7.49 2.65
C GLN A 694 -43.84 7.16 3.44
N LEU A 695 -43.74 6.87 4.74
CA LEU A 695 -44.91 6.74 5.60
C LEU A 695 -45.66 8.06 5.74
N GLN A 696 -44.95 9.20 5.72
CA GLN A 696 -45.59 10.51 5.73
C GLN A 696 -46.37 10.78 4.43
N ASP A 697 -45.79 10.47 3.28
CA ASP A 697 -46.49 10.58 1.98
C ASP A 697 -47.74 9.68 1.94
N ALA A 698 -47.63 8.46 2.46
CA ALA A 698 -48.75 7.53 2.53
C ALA A 698 -49.91 8.07 3.40
N ARG A 699 -49.62 8.79 4.49
CA ARG A 699 -50.64 9.50 5.29
C ARG A 699 -51.30 10.61 4.48
N VAL A 700 -50.54 11.36 3.68
CA VAL A 700 -51.09 12.41 2.79
C VAL A 700 -52.03 11.82 1.73
N LEU A 701 -51.71 10.64 1.19
CA LEU A 701 -52.57 9.89 0.26
C LEU A 701 -53.78 9.20 0.95
N GLY A 702 -53.92 9.36 2.26
CA GLY A 702 -55.01 8.77 3.05
C GLY A 702 -54.95 7.24 3.10
N ILE A 703 -53.76 6.66 3.20
CA ILE A 703 -53.55 5.22 3.42
C ILE A 703 -53.62 4.93 4.92
N GLU A 704 -54.46 3.97 5.33
CA GLU A 704 -54.54 3.48 6.72
C GLU A 704 -53.35 2.56 7.02
N LEU A 705 -52.28 3.12 7.57
CA LEU A 705 -50.99 2.42 7.78
C LEU A 705 -51.06 1.35 8.87
N GLU A 706 -51.88 1.53 9.90
CA GLU A 706 -51.98 0.64 11.06
C GLU A 706 -52.40 -0.79 10.70
N LYS A 707 -53.13 -0.94 9.58
CA LYS A 707 -53.59 -2.25 9.07
C LYS A 707 -52.57 -2.95 8.16
N ILE A 708 -51.61 -2.20 7.61
CA ILE A 708 -50.77 -2.66 6.51
C ILE A 708 -49.31 -2.80 6.95
N CYS A 709 -48.83 -1.91 7.84
CA CYS A 709 -47.40 -1.76 8.11
C CYS A 709 -47.03 -1.66 9.61
N PRO A 710 -47.44 -2.61 10.49
CA PRO A 710 -47.14 -2.53 11.92
C PRO A 710 -45.64 -2.49 12.27
N VAL A 711 -44.77 -3.22 11.55
CA VAL A 711 -43.32 -3.21 11.74
C VAL A 711 -42.73 -1.87 11.31
N LEU A 712 -43.11 -1.34 10.14
CA LEU A 712 -42.65 -0.01 9.70
C LEU A 712 -43.03 1.10 10.67
N LEU A 713 -44.24 1.07 11.25
CA LEU A 713 -44.67 2.04 12.26
C LEU A 713 -43.85 1.92 13.56
N SER A 714 -43.43 0.71 13.93
CA SER A 714 -42.56 0.49 15.08
C SER A 714 -41.16 1.09 14.86
N ILE A 715 -40.60 0.91 13.66
CA ILE A 715 -39.31 1.48 13.25
C ILE A 715 -39.40 3.00 13.19
N GLU A 716 -40.45 3.55 12.59
CA GLU A 716 -40.69 4.99 12.51
C GLU A 716 -40.73 5.64 13.91
N LYS A 717 -41.35 4.97 14.89
CA LYS A 717 -41.38 5.44 16.28
C LYS A 717 -39.98 5.53 16.88
N VAL A 718 -39.10 4.57 16.60
CA VAL A 718 -37.69 4.61 17.04
C VAL A 718 -36.95 5.74 16.31
N CYS A 719 -37.10 5.86 14.99
CA CYS A 719 -36.46 6.92 14.20
C CYS A 719 -36.84 8.32 14.72
N ASN A 720 -38.12 8.59 14.97
CA ASN A 720 -38.61 9.91 15.43
C ASN A 720 -38.17 10.30 16.85
N GLN A 721 -37.66 9.36 17.65
CA GLN A 721 -37.02 9.65 18.94
C GLN A 721 -35.62 10.25 18.77
N ASN A 722 -34.99 10.06 17.60
CA ASN A 722 -33.64 10.53 17.31
C ASN A 722 -33.66 11.93 16.67
N PRO A 723 -32.71 12.82 17.02
CA PRO A 723 -32.66 14.18 16.50
C PRO A 723 -32.41 14.23 14.98
N TRP A 724 -31.83 13.18 14.39
CA TRP A 724 -31.56 13.12 12.94
C TRP A 724 -32.82 13.12 12.05
N PHE A 725 -33.98 12.75 12.60
CA PHE A 725 -35.24 12.64 11.87
C PHE A 725 -36.20 13.83 12.12
N ARG A 726 -35.78 14.82 12.90
CA ARG A 726 -36.60 15.96 13.35
C ARG A 726 -36.41 17.21 12.51
#